data_AF-A0A495ZY65-F1
#
_entry.id   AF-A0A495ZY65-F1
#
_cell.length_a   1.000
_cell.length_b   1.000
_cell.length_c   1.000
_cell.angle_alpha   90.00
_cell.angle_beta   90.00
_cell.angle_gamma   90.00
#
_symmetry.space_group_name_H-M   'P 1'
#
loop_
_entity.id
_entity.type
_entity.pdbx_description
1 polymer ?
#
loop_
_entity_poly.entity_id
_entity_poly.type
_entity_poly.pdbx_seq_one_letter_code
_entity_poly.pdbx_strand_id
1 'polypeptide(L)'
;MERDDDVQLIHAVLSGDDAAFDALVEKYQKSVHALVWRKIGDFHYAEEITQDTFLRAYQNLSTLRNPSQFLGWLYVIANRLCLNWQRKQKPAMQLQSLEDTPMEEIAESDYTHYILERCEAAATEHRFEIVKKLLEKLPESERTVITLYYLGEMTAKEIGKFLGVSAGTVWTRLHRARKRLQEEEELLIQEVLGGVQISASIKQNIMREIVDLKPTPSPKMEPFLPWAAFGTAVVLATLLMLSVSNQYLAHFQKPYSFEAASEPTVEIIDAPIVLETDAKPSVRNQIGQTSTISKNNSAGLQISEKVSTPNASEDSLRLSETQWMPDPALRQAVREKLDIPVDTPLTRAYLQEHLTSLDVRYKEIVDLTGLEHATDLQALVLIGNKIHDISPLSGLTGLIYINLGGNQISDLRSLAALTRLETLHIWKNRIEDISPLTGLVHLKELLLENNDIRDFSPIDALTHLKVLNIKGNFRIGDYISRVAVGPRIKNRDYPSVFSAWYSDVPNLPNLSDDEELVYHDLFWGGPGFHLQWQPTSEGLRLFGRIDHAHWKRDYLLSQNPNFLRLVSLDYIDAHSSDYPETWPHWIRDKNGDRVRAYAGGSTFLIDFTHPVVQDILIQKALAVAKCGLYDGIFLGRWQEGDVTLEDDEGVSYRGIEAEWSARISMMRRIREAVDDDFLIVVNTRQRKARRSAPYINGAFIETFLDEGDTAYTHDRLREIESTVLWSEQNFREPQINALEGRGIPLEPPDSARNQQMMRVITTLGLTHSDGYVCYAIGVTGIIHEHEYEISPGHEREHIEGKRHHHNHQHYWYDFWDADLGQPVGEKSQLYQNREGVFIREFTNGWSVYNRSGKEQKIQLPEQTTGVANGITSIQHILSDLDGEIYLK
;
A
#
# COMPACT_ATOMS: atom_id res chain seq x y z
N MET A 1 -16.04 -35.41 -29.26
CA MET A 1 -17.35 -35.21 -28.62
C MET A 1 -17.75 -33.74 -28.58
N GLU A 2 -16.82 -32.78 -28.40
CA GLU A 2 -17.16 -31.35 -28.23
C GLU A 2 -17.76 -30.60 -29.44
N ARG A 3 -17.55 -31.06 -30.70
CA ARG A 3 -18.05 -30.34 -31.89
C ARG A 3 -19.55 -30.51 -32.15
N ASP A 4 -20.16 -31.61 -31.68
CA ASP A 4 -21.60 -31.83 -31.86
C ASP A 4 -22.42 -30.98 -30.87
N ASP A 5 -21.82 -30.60 -29.75
CA ASP A 5 -22.44 -29.80 -28.69
C ASP A 5 -22.58 -28.32 -29.09
N ASP A 6 -21.52 -27.70 -29.65
CA ASP A 6 -21.58 -26.31 -30.12
C ASP A 6 -22.60 -26.10 -31.25
N VAL A 7 -22.69 -27.06 -32.17
CA VAL A 7 -23.61 -27.00 -33.31
C VAL A 7 -25.05 -27.08 -32.80
N GLN A 8 -25.32 -27.91 -31.79
CA GLN A 8 -26.63 -28.02 -31.15
C GLN A 8 -26.99 -26.74 -30.39
N LEU A 9 -26.06 -26.18 -29.62
CA LEU A 9 -26.26 -24.91 -28.92
C LEU A 9 -26.55 -23.77 -29.90
N ILE A 10 -25.81 -23.64 -30.99
CA ILE A 10 -26.05 -22.60 -32.01
C ILE A 10 -27.42 -22.77 -32.67
N HIS A 11 -27.82 -24.00 -32.99
CA HIS A 11 -29.16 -24.26 -33.54
C HIS A 11 -30.28 -23.95 -32.55
N ALA A 12 -30.06 -24.20 -31.25
CA ALA A 12 -31.00 -23.83 -30.19
C ALA A 12 -31.13 -22.29 -30.08
N VAL A 13 -30.02 -21.55 -30.12
CA VAL A 13 -30.04 -20.06 -30.13
C VAL A 13 -30.78 -19.52 -31.34
N LEU A 14 -30.51 -20.06 -32.54
CA LEU A 14 -31.22 -19.65 -33.77
C LEU A 14 -32.71 -20.01 -33.76
N SER A 15 -33.11 -20.95 -32.89
CA SER A 15 -34.51 -21.34 -32.67
C SER A 15 -35.18 -20.55 -31.54
N GLY A 16 -34.49 -19.59 -30.94
CA GLY A 16 -35.01 -18.68 -29.91
C GLY A 16 -34.69 -19.07 -28.46
N ASP A 17 -33.80 -20.04 -28.24
CA ASP A 17 -33.31 -20.42 -26.91
C ASP A 17 -32.07 -19.61 -26.53
N ASP A 18 -32.27 -18.46 -25.92
CA ASP A 18 -31.19 -17.57 -25.52
C ASP A 18 -30.29 -18.20 -24.43
N ALA A 19 -30.80 -19.15 -23.64
CA ALA A 19 -30.02 -19.85 -22.61
C ALA A 19 -28.95 -20.76 -23.22
N ALA A 20 -29.12 -21.20 -24.47
CA ALA A 20 -28.09 -21.92 -25.19
C ALA A 20 -26.91 -21.02 -25.60
N PHE A 21 -27.11 -19.70 -25.71
CA PHE A 21 -26.03 -18.75 -25.96
C PHE A 21 -25.19 -18.53 -24.71
N ASP A 22 -25.82 -18.60 -23.54
CA ASP A 22 -25.15 -18.52 -22.24
C ASP A 22 -24.04 -19.56 -22.09
N ALA A 23 -24.32 -20.80 -22.48
CA ALA A 23 -23.36 -21.90 -22.49
C ALA A 23 -22.20 -21.66 -23.49
N LEU A 24 -22.45 -20.97 -24.60
CA LEU A 24 -21.42 -20.60 -25.58
C LEU A 24 -20.52 -19.47 -25.05
N VAL A 25 -21.08 -18.48 -24.34
CA VAL A 25 -20.32 -17.40 -23.69
C VAL A 25 -19.43 -17.98 -22.60
N GLU A 26 -19.99 -18.81 -21.72
CA GLU A 26 -19.26 -19.43 -20.61
C GLU A 26 -18.06 -20.25 -21.08
N LYS A 27 -18.23 -20.99 -22.19
CA LYS A 27 -17.20 -21.82 -22.79
C LYS A 27 -16.07 -21.02 -23.45
N TYR A 28 -16.36 -19.88 -24.07
CA TYR A 28 -15.40 -19.18 -24.94
C TYR A 28 -14.88 -17.85 -24.40
N GLN A 29 -15.49 -17.28 -23.36
CA GLN A 29 -15.14 -15.95 -22.83
C GLN A 29 -13.66 -15.82 -22.42
N LYS A 30 -13.08 -16.84 -21.76
CA LYS A 30 -11.68 -16.80 -21.31
C LYS A 30 -10.70 -16.74 -22.47
N SER A 31 -10.91 -17.57 -23.49
CA SER A 31 -10.03 -17.63 -24.65
C SER A 31 -10.15 -16.37 -25.53
N VAL A 32 -11.34 -15.78 -25.64
CA VAL A 32 -11.56 -14.52 -26.37
C VAL A 32 -10.93 -13.34 -25.62
N HIS A 33 -11.10 -13.27 -24.31
CA HIS A 33 -10.51 -12.23 -23.47
C HIS A 33 -8.98 -12.24 -23.51
N ALA A 34 -8.38 -13.42 -23.34
CA ALA A 34 -6.93 -13.59 -23.41
C ALA A 34 -6.34 -13.11 -24.74
N LEU A 35 -7.08 -13.29 -25.83
CA LEU A 35 -6.69 -12.85 -27.16
C LEU A 35 -6.82 -11.33 -27.34
N VAL A 36 -7.92 -10.75 -26.91
CA VAL A 36 -8.16 -9.30 -27.00
C VAL A 36 -7.11 -8.57 -26.17
N TRP A 37 -6.85 -9.05 -24.95
CA TRP A 37 -5.83 -8.48 -24.07
C TRP A 37 -4.44 -8.49 -24.71
N ARG A 38 -4.06 -9.59 -25.38
CA ARG A 38 -2.81 -9.64 -26.14
C ARG A 38 -2.70 -8.52 -27.19
N LYS A 39 -3.81 -8.15 -27.84
CA LYS A 39 -3.81 -7.15 -28.93
C LYS A 39 -3.90 -5.71 -28.43
N ILE A 40 -4.56 -5.50 -27.29
CA ILE A 40 -4.85 -4.17 -26.76
C ILE A 40 -3.84 -3.74 -25.70
N GLY A 41 -3.32 -4.69 -24.90
CA GLY A 41 -2.31 -4.44 -23.88
C GLY A 41 -2.83 -3.79 -22.59
N ASP A 42 -4.15 -3.57 -22.51
CA ASP A 42 -4.90 -3.05 -21.38
C ASP A 42 -6.02 -4.04 -21.02
N PHE A 43 -6.11 -4.42 -19.74
CA PHE A 43 -6.99 -5.47 -19.27
C PHE A 43 -8.46 -5.03 -19.26
N HIS A 44 -8.74 -3.77 -18.90
CA HIS A 44 -10.10 -3.26 -18.77
C HIS A 44 -10.73 -3.00 -20.15
N TYR A 45 -9.97 -2.44 -21.10
CA TYR A 45 -10.43 -2.34 -22.48
C TYR A 45 -10.56 -3.71 -23.17
N ALA A 46 -9.80 -4.71 -22.72
CA ALA A 46 -9.94 -6.06 -23.22
C ALA A 46 -11.24 -6.74 -22.77
N GLU A 47 -11.70 -6.43 -21.57
CA GLU A 47 -12.99 -6.87 -21.03
C GLU A 47 -14.15 -6.27 -21.84
N GLU A 48 -14.12 -4.95 -22.07
CA GLU A 48 -15.13 -4.24 -22.86
C GLU A 48 -15.21 -4.79 -24.30
N ILE A 49 -14.08 -4.94 -24.99
CA ILE A 49 -14.05 -5.48 -26.36
C ILE A 49 -14.47 -6.96 -26.40
N THR A 50 -14.25 -7.71 -25.32
CA THR A 50 -14.69 -9.11 -25.22
C THR A 50 -16.22 -9.18 -25.12
N GLN A 51 -16.84 -8.35 -24.30
CA GLN A 51 -18.30 -8.20 -24.23
C GLN A 51 -18.88 -7.81 -25.61
N ASP A 52 -18.29 -6.78 -26.24
CA ASP A 52 -18.69 -6.29 -27.56
C ASP A 52 -18.56 -7.36 -28.67
N THR A 53 -17.59 -8.27 -28.52
CA THR A 53 -17.39 -9.42 -29.41
C THR A 53 -18.56 -10.39 -29.32
N PHE A 54 -18.99 -10.78 -28.12
CA PHE A 54 -20.08 -11.72 -27.94
C PHE A 54 -21.44 -11.12 -28.32
N LEU A 55 -21.67 -9.84 -28.05
CA LEU A 55 -22.90 -9.15 -28.46
C LEU A 55 -23.05 -9.10 -29.98
N ARG A 56 -21.98 -8.75 -30.70
CA ARG A 56 -21.99 -8.78 -32.17
C ARG A 56 -22.09 -10.20 -32.72
N ALA A 57 -21.51 -11.18 -32.04
CA ALA A 57 -21.67 -12.58 -32.40
C ALA A 57 -23.12 -13.05 -32.23
N TYR A 58 -23.82 -12.62 -31.18
CA TYR A 58 -25.23 -12.91 -30.99
C TYR A 58 -26.09 -12.28 -32.09
N GLN A 59 -25.93 -10.98 -32.33
CA GLN A 59 -26.69 -10.23 -33.35
C GLN A 59 -26.51 -10.78 -34.77
N ASN A 60 -25.33 -11.32 -35.08
CA ASN A 60 -24.98 -11.81 -36.41
C ASN A 60 -24.91 -13.34 -36.48
N LEU A 61 -25.40 -14.07 -35.47
CA LEU A 61 -25.25 -15.52 -35.39
C LEU A 61 -25.89 -16.23 -36.60
N SER A 62 -26.99 -15.67 -37.11
CA SER A 62 -27.69 -16.14 -38.31
C SER A 62 -26.86 -16.04 -39.60
N THR A 63 -25.78 -15.26 -39.60
CA THR A 63 -24.85 -15.12 -40.74
C THR A 63 -23.77 -16.21 -40.77
N LEU A 64 -23.64 -16.99 -39.71
CA LEU A 64 -22.66 -18.08 -39.60
C LEU A 64 -23.08 -19.28 -40.46
N ARG A 65 -22.47 -19.39 -41.65
CA ARG A 65 -22.78 -20.46 -42.63
C ARG A 65 -22.38 -21.86 -42.18
N ASN A 66 -21.36 -21.98 -41.32
CA ASN A 66 -20.87 -23.25 -40.81
C ASN A 66 -20.72 -23.19 -39.28
N PRO A 67 -21.67 -23.74 -38.51
CA PRO A 67 -21.65 -23.70 -37.04
C PRO A 67 -20.38 -24.33 -36.43
N SER A 68 -19.74 -25.29 -37.11
CA SER A 68 -18.48 -25.90 -36.64
C SER A 68 -17.26 -24.97 -36.64
N GLN A 69 -17.40 -23.75 -37.18
CA GLN A 69 -16.36 -22.72 -37.23
C GLN A 69 -16.62 -21.56 -36.27
N PHE A 70 -17.56 -21.70 -35.34
CA PHE A 70 -17.99 -20.65 -34.41
C PHE A 70 -16.84 -19.93 -33.70
N LEU A 71 -15.89 -20.66 -33.10
CA LEU A 71 -14.72 -20.07 -32.43
C LEU A 71 -13.84 -19.23 -33.39
N GLY A 72 -13.62 -19.72 -34.61
CA GLY A 72 -12.86 -18.99 -35.64
C GLY A 72 -13.59 -17.76 -36.17
N TRP A 73 -14.92 -17.80 -36.16
CA TRP A 73 -15.77 -16.67 -36.53
C TRP A 73 -15.81 -15.58 -35.44
N LEU A 74 -15.91 -16.00 -34.18
CA LEU A 74 -15.85 -15.13 -33.00
C LEU A 74 -14.52 -14.37 -32.92
N TYR A 75 -13.42 -15.05 -33.25
CA TYR A 75 -12.09 -14.46 -33.40
C TYR A 75 -12.04 -13.33 -34.43
N VAL A 76 -12.70 -13.50 -35.58
CA VAL A 76 -12.71 -12.47 -36.64
C VAL A 76 -13.43 -11.22 -36.17
N ILE A 77 -14.49 -11.38 -35.38
CA ILE A 77 -15.22 -10.27 -34.75
C ILE A 77 -14.29 -9.55 -33.75
N ALA A 78 -13.68 -10.28 -32.82
CA ALA A 78 -12.74 -9.74 -31.83
C ALA A 78 -11.57 -8.99 -32.47
N ASN A 79 -10.95 -9.57 -33.51
CA ASN A 79 -9.80 -8.96 -34.18
C ASN A 79 -10.19 -7.68 -34.94
N ARG A 80 -11.40 -7.61 -35.52
CA ARG A 80 -11.90 -6.38 -36.16
C ARG A 80 -12.17 -5.28 -35.14
N LEU A 81 -12.72 -5.63 -33.98
CA LEU A 81 -12.93 -4.71 -32.87
C LEU A 81 -11.61 -4.15 -32.35
N CYS A 82 -10.62 -5.01 -32.14
CA CYS A 82 -9.28 -4.59 -31.72
C CYS A 82 -8.63 -3.62 -32.72
N LEU A 83 -8.69 -3.94 -34.02
CA LEU A 83 -8.14 -3.08 -35.08
C LEU A 83 -8.88 -1.74 -35.18
N ASN A 84 -10.19 -1.72 -34.95
CA ASN A 84 -10.97 -0.48 -34.93
C ASN A 84 -10.62 0.39 -33.71
N TRP A 85 -10.45 -0.23 -32.53
CA TRP A 85 -9.99 0.46 -31.33
C TRP A 85 -8.60 1.08 -31.53
N GLN A 86 -7.64 0.31 -32.06
CA GLN A 86 -6.28 0.80 -32.34
C GLN A 86 -6.25 1.93 -33.37
N ARG A 87 -7.16 1.93 -34.37
CA ARG A 87 -7.28 3.02 -35.35
C ARG A 87 -7.88 4.29 -34.73
N LYS A 88 -8.76 4.17 -33.75
CA LYS A 88 -9.35 5.30 -33.01
C LYS A 88 -8.40 5.92 -31.98
N GLN A 89 -7.45 5.15 -31.44
CA GLN A 89 -6.46 5.62 -30.46
C GLN A 89 -5.30 6.43 -31.08
N LYS A 90 -4.94 6.21 -32.35
CA LYS A 90 -3.82 6.94 -33.02
C LYS A 90 -3.99 8.47 -33.14
N PRO A 91 -5.21 9.04 -33.27
CA PRO A 91 -5.42 10.49 -33.21
C PRO A 91 -5.77 11.04 -31.81
N ALA A 92 -6.06 10.19 -30.82
CA ALA A 92 -6.63 10.58 -29.52
C ALA A 92 -5.59 10.80 -28.41
N MET A 93 -4.28 10.73 -28.72
CA MET A 93 -3.19 11.11 -27.82
C MET A 93 -2.97 12.64 -27.76
N GLN A 94 -4.05 13.41 -27.97
CA GLN A 94 -4.20 14.80 -27.59
C GLN A 94 -5.53 14.89 -26.82
N LEU A 95 -5.43 15.39 -25.58
CA LEU A 95 -6.51 15.60 -24.61
C LEU A 95 -7.92 15.70 -25.21
N GLN A 96 -8.86 14.94 -24.65
CA GLN A 96 -10.17 15.50 -24.33
C GLN A 96 -10.92 14.73 -23.25
N SER A 97 -11.37 15.52 -22.27
CA SER A 97 -12.46 15.32 -21.31
C SER A 97 -13.77 14.93 -22.01
N LEU A 98 -14.67 14.23 -21.31
CA LEU A 98 -16.02 14.78 -21.03
C LEU A 98 -16.88 13.84 -20.19
N GLU A 99 -17.64 14.52 -19.34
CA GLU A 99 -18.80 14.11 -18.56
C GLU A 99 -19.94 13.56 -19.45
N ASP A 100 -20.73 12.64 -18.87
CA ASP A 100 -22.20 12.72 -18.73
C ASP A 100 -22.89 11.35 -18.86
N THR A 101 -23.49 10.86 -17.76
CA THR A 101 -24.81 10.21 -17.70
C THR A 101 -25.32 10.31 -16.23
N PRO A 102 -26.59 10.68 -15.98
CA PRO A 102 -27.08 11.05 -14.65
C PRO A 102 -27.39 9.84 -13.79
N MET A 103 -27.06 9.90 -12.50
CA MET A 103 -27.40 8.89 -11.50
C MET A 103 -28.45 9.46 -10.53
N GLU A 104 -29.71 9.42 -10.94
CA GLU A 104 -30.82 9.34 -10.00
C GLU A 104 -31.13 7.86 -9.79
N GLU A 105 -31.16 7.46 -8.51
CA GLU A 105 -31.43 6.13 -7.95
C GLU A 105 -30.28 5.11 -8.04
N ILE A 106 -29.53 4.92 -6.94
CA ILE A 106 -29.18 3.61 -6.33
C ILE A 106 -28.59 3.85 -4.92
N ALA A 107 -29.03 3.02 -3.97
CA ALA A 107 -28.87 3.15 -2.52
C ALA A 107 -27.48 2.75 -1.99
N GLU A 108 -27.20 3.16 -0.73
CA GLU A 108 -25.99 3.01 0.11
C GLU A 108 -25.34 1.61 0.25
N SER A 109 -25.76 0.60 -0.51
CA SER A 109 -25.19 -0.76 -0.49
C SER A 109 -24.10 -1.01 -1.55
N ASP A 110 -24.07 -0.24 -2.64
CA ASP A 110 -23.24 -0.57 -3.81
C ASP A 110 -21.89 0.15 -3.86
N TYR A 111 -21.70 1.23 -3.11
CA TYR A 111 -20.43 1.96 -3.03
C TYR A 111 -19.32 1.14 -2.36
N THR A 112 -19.67 0.33 -1.36
CA THR A 112 -18.73 -0.55 -0.66
C THR A 112 -18.25 -1.71 -1.54
N HIS A 113 -19.11 -2.21 -2.45
CA HIS A 113 -18.73 -3.24 -3.43
C HIS A 113 -17.86 -2.67 -4.55
N TYR A 114 -18.17 -1.46 -5.02
CA TYR A 114 -17.38 -0.71 -6.01
C TYR A 114 -15.94 -0.43 -5.55
N ILE A 115 -15.74 -0.11 -4.26
CA ILE A 115 -14.40 0.17 -3.70
C ILE A 115 -13.60 -1.12 -3.44
N LEU A 116 -14.26 -2.23 -3.07
CA LEU A 116 -13.61 -3.54 -2.90
C LEU A 116 -13.02 -4.04 -4.23
N GLU A 117 -13.78 -3.93 -5.31
CA GLU A 117 -13.40 -4.37 -6.66
C GLU A 117 -12.21 -3.57 -7.22
N ARG A 118 -12.12 -2.26 -6.88
CA ARG A 118 -11.00 -1.39 -7.27
C ARG A 118 -9.70 -1.61 -6.46
N CYS A 119 -9.79 -2.10 -5.22
CA CYS A 119 -8.63 -2.38 -4.38
C CYS A 119 -7.93 -3.70 -4.74
N GLU A 120 -8.70 -4.73 -5.13
CA GLU A 120 -8.15 -5.96 -5.72
C GLU A 120 -7.56 -5.70 -7.12
N ALA A 121 -8.17 -4.80 -7.90
CA ALA A 121 -7.68 -4.40 -9.22
C ALA A 121 -6.27 -3.75 -9.16
N ALA A 122 -5.99 -2.85 -8.21
CA ALA A 122 -4.69 -2.14 -8.15
C ALA A 122 -3.49 -3.03 -7.75
N ALA A 123 -3.69 -4.00 -6.84
CA ALA A 123 -2.66 -4.97 -6.46
C ALA A 123 -2.39 -6.00 -7.58
N THR A 124 -3.45 -6.30 -8.33
CA THR A 124 -3.43 -7.19 -9.50
C THR A 124 -2.82 -6.49 -10.72
N GLU A 125 -3.10 -5.21 -10.94
CA GLU A 125 -2.50 -4.33 -11.97
C GLU A 125 -0.98 -4.22 -11.83
N HIS A 126 -0.46 -4.09 -10.60
CA HIS A 126 0.99 -4.05 -10.38
C HIS A 126 1.68 -5.39 -10.72
N ARG A 127 1.04 -6.52 -10.42
CA ARG A 127 1.53 -7.86 -10.78
C ARG A 127 1.38 -8.13 -12.29
N PHE A 128 0.30 -7.66 -12.90
CA PHE A 128 0.09 -7.69 -14.34
C PHE A 128 1.11 -6.84 -15.10
N GLU A 129 1.53 -5.70 -14.55
CA GLU A 129 2.56 -4.84 -15.15
C GLU A 129 3.94 -5.53 -15.13
N ILE A 130 4.24 -6.29 -14.08
CA ILE A 130 5.44 -7.14 -14.02
C ILE A 130 5.34 -8.29 -15.05
N VAL A 131 4.20 -8.99 -15.11
CA VAL A 131 3.96 -10.05 -16.10
C VAL A 131 4.02 -9.51 -17.53
N LYS A 132 3.49 -8.32 -17.79
CA LYS A 132 3.55 -7.64 -19.10
C LYS A 132 4.99 -7.39 -19.52
N LYS A 133 5.82 -6.85 -18.63
CA LYS A 133 7.26 -6.65 -18.86
C LYS A 133 8.02 -7.96 -19.09
N LEU A 134 7.61 -9.05 -18.45
CA LEU A 134 8.21 -10.38 -18.66
C LEU A 134 7.78 -10.98 -20.01
N LEU A 135 6.49 -10.88 -20.36
CA LEU A 135 5.96 -11.35 -21.64
C LEU A 135 6.54 -10.59 -22.84
N GLU A 136 6.86 -9.30 -22.67
CA GLU A 136 7.53 -8.47 -23.68
C GLU A 136 8.93 -9.00 -24.08
N LYS A 137 9.60 -9.74 -23.20
CA LYS A 137 10.90 -10.40 -23.49
C LYS A 137 10.77 -11.57 -24.48
N LEU A 138 9.56 -12.10 -24.68
CA LEU A 138 9.33 -13.27 -25.54
C LEU A 138 9.03 -12.89 -26.99
N PRO A 139 9.52 -13.68 -27.98
CA PRO A 139 9.07 -13.58 -29.36
C PRO A 139 7.55 -13.73 -29.48
N GLU A 140 6.93 -13.03 -30.44
CA GLU A 140 5.47 -12.95 -30.56
C GLU A 140 4.79 -14.32 -30.61
N SER A 141 5.37 -15.28 -31.34
CA SER A 141 4.81 -16.63 -31.48
C SER A 141 4.82 -17.44 -30.18
N GLU A 142 5.74 -17.15 -29.26
CA GLU A 142 5.92 -17.81 -27.96
C GLU A 142 5.04 -17.14 -26.90
N ARG A 143 5.05 -15.80 -26.88
CA ARG A 143 4.14 -14.96 -26.08
C ARG A 143 2.67 -15.30 -26.32
N THR A 144 2.30 -15.53 -27.57
CA THR A 144 0.93 -15.96 -27.95
C THR A 144 0.52 -17.26 -27.26
N VAL A 145 1.42 -18.25 -27.31
CA VAL A 145 1.11 -19.60 -26.86
C VAL A 145 1.05 -19.64 -25.34
N ILE A 146 1.95 -18.95 -24.65
CA ILE A 146 1.97 -18.91 -23.18
C ILE A 146 0.76 -18.16 -22.61
N THR A 147 0.30 -17.07 -23.25
CA THR A 147 -0.93 -16.37 -22.84
C THR A 147 -2.18 -17.21 -23.09
N LEU A 148 -2.34 -17.83 -24.25
CA LEU A 148 -3.51 -18.69 -24.53
C LEU A 148 -3.55 -19.95 -23.65
N TYR A 149 -2.39 -20.45 -23.23
CA TYR A 149 -2.27 -21.63 -22.39
C TYR A 149 -2.58 -21.33 -20.91
N TYR A 150 -2.01 -20.27 -20.34
CA TYR A 150 -2.20 -19.95 -18.91
C TYR A 150 -3.43 -19.08 -18.63
N LEU A 151 -3.70 -18.05 -19.44
CA LEU A 151 -4.88 -17.18 -19.25
C LEU A 151 -6.11 -17.70 -20.00
N GLY A 152 -5.90 -18.27 -21.19
CA GLY A 152 -6.98 -18.83 -22.00
C GLY A 152 -7.41 -20.25 -21.61
N GLU A 153 -6.69 -20.89 -20.68
CA GLU A 153 -6.87 -22.29 -20.23
C GLU A 153 -6.97 -23.31 -21.39
N MET A 154 -6.42 -22.97 -22.56
CA MET A 154 -6.54 -23.81 -23.76
C MET A 154 -5.50 -24.93 -23.76
N THR A 155 -5.90 -26.13 -24.19
CA THR A 155 -4.95 -27.23 -24.43
C THR A 155 -4.09 -26.96 -25.65
N ALA A 156 -2.88 -27.56 -25.70
CA ALA A 156 -1.99 -27.42 -26.87
C ALA A 156 -2.63 -27.87 -28.20
N LYS A 157 -3.62 -28.77 -28.15
CA LYS A 157 -4.38 -29.25 -29.30
C LYS A 157 -5.41 -28.21 -29.77
N GLU A 158 -6.07 -27.52 -28.85
CA GLU A 158 -6.99 -26.43 -29.15
C GLU A 158 -6.25 -25.20 -29.68
N ILE A 159 -5.16 -24.82 -29.02
CA ILE A 159 -4.27 -23.73 -29.47
C ILE A 159 -3.73 -24.04 -30.87
N GLY A 160 -3.35 -25.29 -31.14
CA GLY A 160 -2.84 -25.70 -32.45
C GLY A 160 -3.90 -25.56 -33.55
N LYS A 161 -5.10 -26.07 -33.30
CA LYS A 161 -6.25 -25.93 -34.20
C LYS A 161 -6.62 -24.45 -34.40
N PHE A 162 -6.53 -23.64 -33.35
CA PHE A 162 -6.86 -22.21 -33.35
C PHE A 162 -5.84 -21.39 -34.14
N LEU A 163 -4.55 -21.61 -33.91
CA LEU A 163 -3.47 -20.91 -34.61
C LEU A 163 -3.18 -21.48 -36.00
N GLY A 164 -3.74 -22.64 -36.38
CA GLY A 164 -3.46 -23.29 -37.66
C GLY A 164 -2.10 -24.01 -37.71
N VAL A 165 -1.57 -24.45 -36.56
CA VAL A 165 -0.29 -25.16 -36.43
C VAL A 165 -0.48 -26.53 -35.77
N SER A 166 0.50 -27.43 -35.91
CA SER A 166 0.44 -28.72 -35.22
C SER A 166 0.52 -28.55 -33.71
N ALA A 167 -0.11 -29.45 -32.94
CA ALA A 167 0.00 -29.45 -31.48
C ALA A 167 1.46 -29.59 -31.00
N GLY A 168 2.31 -30.27 -31.78
CA GLY A 168 3.75 -30.35 -31.52
C GLY A 168 4.47 -29.01 -31.68
N THR A 169 4.05 -28.18 -32.64
CA THR A 169 4.55 -26.81 -32.81
C THR A 169 4.17 -25.92 -31.62
N VAL A 170 2.95 -26.08 -31.08
CA VAL A 170 2.51 -25.38 -29.87
C VAL A 170 3.35 -25.78 -28.65
N TRP A 171 3.55 -27.08 -28.45
CA TRP A 171 4.43 -27.59 -27.39
C TRP A 171 5.85 -27.07 -27.49
N THR A 172 6.39 -26.98 -28.70
CA THR A 172 7.73 -26.44 -28.95
C THR A 172 7.82 -24.96 -28.59
N ARG A 173 6.81 -24.16 -28.98
CA ARG A 173 6.75 -22.72 -28.66
C ARG A 173 6.54 -22.48 -27.17
N LEU A 174 5.70 -23.27 -26.51
CA LEU A 174 5.51 -23.22 -25.06
C LEU A 174 6.82 -23.56 -24.34
N HIS A 175 7.49 -24.64 -24.73
CA HIS A 175 8.78 -25.03 -24.14
C HIS A 175 9.88 -23.97 -24.35
N ARG A 176 9.93 -23.32 -25.52
CA ARG A 176 10.89 -22.22 -25.77
C ARG A 176 10.58 -20.97 -24.96
N ALA A 177 9.29 -20.63 -24.81
CA ALA A 177 8.83 -19.53 -23.96
C ALA A 177 9.28 -19.75 -22.52
N ARG A 178 9.02 -20.96 -21.99
CA ARG A 178 9.44 -21.41 -20.66
C ARG A 178 10.95 -21.37 -20.45
N LYS A 179 11.73 -21.79 -21.45
CA LYS A 179 13.20 -21.76 -21.38
C LYS A 179 13.80 -20.34 -21.45
N ARG A 180 13.09 -19.38 -22.06
CA ARG A 180 13.53 -17.98 -22.18
C ARG A 180 13.21 -17.15 -20.95
N LEU A 181 12.14 -17.51 -20.27
CA LEU A 181 11.82 -17.03 -18.93
C LEU A 181 12.69 -17.80 -17.94
N GLN A 182 13.17 -17.16 -16.88
CA GLN A 182 13.79 -17.90 -15.77
C GLN A 182 12.69 -18.67 -15.00
N GLU A 183 13.03 -19.75 -14.29
CA GLU A 183 12.03 -20.59 -13.60
C GLU A 183 11.15 -19.77 -12.63
N GLU A 184 11.72 -18.76 -11.97
CA GLU A 184 11.00 -17.84 -11.08
C GLU A 184 10.08 -16.86 -11.83
N GLU A 185 10.47 -16.44 -13.03
CA GLU A 185 9.66 -15.58 -13.91
C GLU A 185 8.46 -16.35 -14.49
N GLU A 186 8.65 -17.64 -14.85
CA GLU A 186 7.56 -18.50 -15.31
C GLU A 186 6.54 -18.75 -14.19
N LEU A 187 7.00 -18.97 -12.95
CA LEU A 187 6.11 -19.24 -11.82
C LEU A 187 5.27 -18.02 -11.44
N LEU A 188 5.84 -16.82 -11.53
CA LEU A 188 5.08 -15.58 -11.37
C LEU A 188 4.05 -15.40 -12.50
N ILE A 189 4.40 -15.73 -13.75
CA ILE A 189 3.45 -15.68 -14.88
C ILE A 189 2.33 -16.70 -14.68
N GLN A 190 2.63 -17.92 -14.21
CA GLN A 190 1.66 -18.96 -13.95
C GLN A 190 0.73 -18.59 -12.77
N GLU A 191 1.27 -18.04 -11.69
CA GLU A 191 0.51 -17.58 -10.52
C GLU A 191 -0.43 -16.43 -10.88
N VAL A 192 0.06 -15.43 -11.61
CA VAL A 192 -0.69 -14.22 -11.94
C VAL A 192 -1.68 -14.47 -13.08
N LEU A 193 -1.32 -15.20 -14.14
CA LEU A 193 -2.23 -15.49 -15.25
C LEU A 193 -3.21 -16.64 -14.97
N GLY A 194 -2.79 -17.64 -14.18
CA GLY A 194 -3.64 -18.77 -13.79
C GLY A 194 -4.57 -18.46 -12.61
N GLY A 195 -4.34 -17.37 -11.89
CA GLY A 195 -5.18 -16.89 -10.78
C GLY A 195 -6.26 -15.87 -11.19
N VAL A 196 -6.33 -15.48 -12.47
CA VAL A 196 -7.29 -14.47 -12.96
C VAL A 196 -8.70 -15.06 -13.04
N GLN A 197 -9.59 -14.65 -12.13
CA GLN A 197 -11.03 -14.84 -12.31
C GLN A 197 -11.54 -13.76 -13.27
N ILE A 198 -12.05 -14.15 -14.43
CA ILE A 198 -12.82 -13.24 -15.28
C ILE A 198 -14.11 -12.90 -14.51
N SER A 199 -14.44 -11.61 -14.41
CA SER A 199 -15.55 -11.15 -13.58
C SER A 199 -16.83 -11.94 -13.90
N ALA A 200 -17.53 -12.40 -12.86
CA ALA A 200 -18.82 -13.07 -13.02
C ALA A 200 -19.87 -12.17 -13.71
N SER A 201 -19.58 -10.88 -13.85
CA SER A 201 -20.40 -9.86 -14.47
C SER A 201 -20.32 -9.82 -16.01
N ILE A 202 -19.25 -10.27 -16.69
CA ILE A 202 -19.22 -10.29 -18.18
C ILE A 202 -20.37 -11.14 -18.74
N LYS A 203 -20.51 -12.37 -18.22
CA LYS A 203 -21.58 -13.29 -18.60
C LYS A 203 -22.97 -12.67 -18.34
N GLN A 204 -23.16 -12.08 -17.16
CA GLN A 204 -24.42 -11.45 -16.76
C GLN A 204 -24.73 -10.18 -17.56
N ASN A 205 -23.73 -9.37 -17.91
CA ASN A 205 -23.88 -8.14 -18.68
C ASN A 205 -24.19 -8.43 -20.16
N ILE A 206 -23.51 -9.40 -20.77
CA ILE A 206 -23.82 -9.87 -22.12
C ILE A 206 -25.27 -10.38 -22.19
N MET A 207 -25.68 -11.21 -21.23
CA MET A 207 -27.04 -11.76 -21.20
C MET A 207 -28.11 -10.70 -20.91
N ARG A 208 -27.80 -9.69 -20.07
CA ARG A 208 -28.69 -8.54 -19.82
C ARG A 208 -28.90 -7.70 -21.08
N GLU A 209 -27.84 -7.36 -21.82
CA GLU A 209 -27.95 -6.60 -23.07
C GLU A 209 -28.65 -7.37 -24.20
N ILE A 210 -28.52 -8.71 -24.23
CA ILE A 210 -29.25 -9.58 -25.17
C ILE A 210 -30.76 -9.49 -24.98
N VAL A 211 -31.24 -9.29 -23.75
CA VAL A 211 -32.66 -9.10 -23.44
C VAL A 211 -33.19 -7.78 -24.02
N ASP A 212 -32.39 -6.71 -23.95
CA ASP A 212 -32.75 -5.37 -24.46
C ASP A 212 -32.70 -5.27 -25.99
N LEU A 213 -31.99 -6.17 -26.66
CA LEU A 213 -31.92 -6.26 -28.13
C LEU A 213 -33.20 -6.83 -28.78
N LYS A 214 -34.20 -7.29 -28.00
CA LYS A 214 -35.50 -7.73 -28.51
C LYS A 214 -36.53 -6.59 -28.47
N PRO A 215 -37.12 -6.15 -29.60
CA PRO A 215 -38.24 -5.23 -29.55
C PRO A 215 -39.48 -5.94 -28.98
N THR A 216 -40.05 -5.40 -27.90
CA THR A 216 -41.39 -5.79 -27.41
C THR A 216 -42.46 -5.55 -28.50
N PRO A 217 -43.46 -6.44 -28.65
CA PRO A 217 -44.49 -6.27 -29.67
C PRO A 217 -45.42 -5.12 -29.28
N SER A 218 -45.51 -4.09 -30.11
CA SER A 218 -46.46 -2.99 -29.93
C SER A 218 -47.90 -3.42 -30.32
N PRO A 219 -48.94 -2.91 -29.63
CA PRO A 219 -50.32 -3.26 -29.93
C PRO A 219 -50.83 -2.54 -31.18
N LYS A 220 -51.66 -3.25 -31.94
CA LYS A 220 -52.34 -2.85 -33.19
C LYS A 220 -52.92 -1.42 -33.14
N MET A 221 -52.58 -0.60 -34.13
CA MET A 221 -53.49 0.39 -34.71
C MET A 221 -53.19 0.59 -36.20
N GLU A 222 -54.26 0.50 -36.99
CA GLU A 222 -54.34 0.64 -38.46
C GLU A 222 -54.32 2.12 -38.91
N PRO A 223 -54.20 2.40 -40.24
CA PRO A 223 -53.27 3.41 -40.74
C PRO A 223 -53.92 4.73 -41.12
N PHE A 224 -53.19 5.84 -41.04
CA PHE A 224 -53.40 7.00 -41.91
C PHE A 224 -52.13 7.86 -42.02
N LEU A 225 -51.62 7.99 -43.27
CA LEU A 225 -50.72 9.04 -43.78
C LEU A 225 -51.57 9.95 -44.71
N PRO A 226 -51.20 11.20 -45.10
CA PRO A 226 -49.85 11.55 -45.56
C PRO A 226 -49.29 12.99 -45.36
N TRP A 227 -47.95 13.04 -45.32
CA TRP A 227 -46.97 14.02 -45.89
C TRP A 227 -46.99 15.50 -45.48
N ALA A 228 -45.90 15.96 -44.83
CA ALA A 228 -44.75 16.62 -45.48
C ALA A 228 -44.04 17.62 -44.53
N ALA A 229 -42.78 17.32 -44.18
CA ALA A 229 -41.61 18.23 -44.23
C ALA A 229 -40.55 17.85 -43.17
N PHE A 230 -39.30 17.79 -43.64
CA PHE A 230 -38.01 17.63 -42.97
C PHE A 230 -37.40 16.22 -42.92
N GLY A 231 -36.33 16.02 -43.71
CA GLY A 231 -35.34 14.97 -43.48
C GLY A 231 -34.68 14.31 -44.70
N THR A 232 -34.43 15.00 -45.82
CA THR A 232 -33.75 14.44 -47.02
C THR A 232 -32.22 14.34 -46.92
N ALA A 233 -31.65 13.94 -45.78
CA ALA A 233 -30.20 13.76 -45.65
C ALA A 233 -29.74 12.36 -45.21
N VAL A 234 -30.61 11.48 -44.72
CA VAL A 234 -30.17 10.20 -44.11
C VAL A 234 -30.47 8.97 -44.98
N VAL A 235 -31.44 9.04 -45.90
CA VAL A 235 -31.92 7.85 -46.64
C VAL A 235 -31.13 7.57 -47.93
N LEU A 236 -30.45 8.56 -48.50
CA LEU A 236 -29.57 8.35 -49.67
C LEU A 236 -28.18 7.82 -49.29
N ALA A 237 -27.72 8.07 -48.06
CA ALA A 237 -26.45 7.53 -47.56
C ALA A 237 -26.54 6.04 -47.16
N THR A 238 -27.71 5.60 -46.68
CA THR A 238 -27.94 4.20 -46.30
C THR A 238 -28.17 3.30 -47.53
N LEU A 239 -28.78 3.82 -48.60
CA LEU A 239 -29.03 3.04 -49.82
C LEU A 239 -27.82 2.95 -50.78
N LEU A 240 -26.87 3.89 -50.71
CA LEU A 240 -25.61 3.78 -51.47
C LEU A 240 -24.57 2.86 -50.79
N MET A 241 -24.70 2.60 -49.49
CA MET A 241 -23.80 1.67 -48.75
C MET A 241 -24.25 0.20 -48.82
N LEU A 242 -25.47 -0.07 -49.29
CA LEU A 242 -26.06 -1.43 -49.33
C LEU A 242 -26.00 -2.11 -50.71
N SER A 243 -25.44 -1.49 -51.75
CA SER A 243 -25.33 -2.11 -53.09
C SER A 243 -23.92 -2.61 -53.47
N VAL A 244 -22.93 -2.56 -52.58
CA VAL A 244 -21.59 -3.15 -52.85
C VAL A 244 -21.24 -4.34 -51.94
N SER A 245 -22.07 -4.68 -50.95
CA SER A 245 -21.74 -5.73 -49.96
C SER A 245 -22.11 -7.17 -50.32
N ASN A 246 -22.47 -7.48 -51.57
CA ASN A 246 -22.80 -8.87 -51.97
C ASN A 246 -21.74 -9.59 -52.82
N GLN A 247 -20.52 -9.04 -52.95
CA GLN A 247 -19.39 -9.75 -53.59
C GLN A 247 -18.16 -9.99 -52.68
N TYR A 248 -18.14 -9.49 -51.44
CA TYR A 248 -16.99 -9.70 -50.54
C TYR A 248 -17.16 -10.80 -49.48
N LEU A 249 -18.35 -11.41 -49.36
CA LEU A 249 -18.62 -12.49 -48.40
C LEU A 249 -18.28 -13.91 -48.91
N ALA A 250 -17.72 -14.05 -50.11
CA ALA A 250 -17.35 -15.35 -50.69
C ALA A 250 -15.84 -15.63 -50.74
N HIS A 251 -14.98 -14.74 -50.25
CA HIS A 251 -13.52 -14.91 -50.39
C HIS A 251 -12.73 -15.17 -49.09
N PHE A 252 -13.40 -15.29 -47.94
CA PHE A 252 -12.75 -15.50 -46.64
C PHE A 252 -13.17 -16.79 -45.92
N GLN A 253 -13.31 -17.87 -46.68
CA GLN A 253 -13.26 -19.25 -46.16
C GLN A 253 -11.97 -19.95 -46.62
N LYS A 254 -10.81 -19.31 -46.41
CA LYS A 254 -9.51 -19.98 -46.51
C LYS A 254 -8.82 -19.94 -45.14
N PRO A 255 -8.13 -21.02 -44.73
CA PRO A 255 -7.35 -21.01 -43.49
C PRO A 255 -6.28 -19.92 -43.56
N TYR A 256 -6.02 -19.32 -42.40
CA TYR A 256 -5.00 -18.30 -42.13
C TYR A 256 -3.67 -18.59 -42.86
N SER A 257 -3.06 -17.58 -43.50
CA SER A 257 -1.75 -17.70 -44.17
C SER A 257 -0.60 -17.42 -43.20
N PHE A 258 0.46 -18.24 -43.27
CA PHE A 258 1.61 -18.29 -42.35
C PHE A 258 2.90 -17.63 -42.87
N GLU A 259 2.83 -16.79 -43.90
CA GLU A 259 4.01 -16.14 -44.45
C GLU A 259 4.23 -14.75 -43.82
N ALA A 260 4.70 -14.74 -42.57
CA ALA A 260 5.53 -13.68 -42.04
C ALA A 260 6.95 -14.26 -41.92
N ALA A 261 7.94 -13.55 -42.48
CA ALA A 261 9.28 -14.07 -42.76
C ALA A 261 9.93 -14.79 -41.57
N SER A 262 10.41 -16.01 -41.83
CA SER A 262 11.25 -16.80 -40.92
C SER A 262 12.57 -16.09 -40.64
N GLU A 263 12.89 -15.87 -39.37
CA GLU A 263 14.24 -15.53 -38.92
C GLU A 263 15.21 -16.71 -39.15
N PRO A 264 16.50 -16.45 -39.44
CA PRO A 264 17.41 -17.46 -39.97
C PRO A 264 17.85 -18.47 -38.90
N THR A 265 17.71 -19.75 -39.23
CA THR A 265 18.34 -20.89 -38.55
C THR A 265 19.87 -20.78 -38.64
N VAL A 266 20.54 -20.76 -37.48
CA VAL A 266 22.00 -20.98 -37.40
C VAL A 266 22.26 -22.47 -37.49
N GLU A 267 23.06 -22.87 -38.49
CA GLU A 267 23.49 -24.23 -38.77
C GLU A 267 24.45 -24.75 -37.68
N ILE A 268 24.20 -25.98 -37.23
CA ILE A 268 25.13 -26.76 -36.40
C ILE A 268 26.06 -27.53 -37.34
N ILE A 269 27.36 -27.31 -37.22
CA ILE A 269 28.40 -28.09 -37.92
C ILE A 269 28.77 -29.26 -37.01
N ASP A 270 28.52 -30.48 -37.51
CA ASP A 270 28.97 -31.74 -36.91
C ASP A 270 30.50 -31.86 -36.93
N ALA A 271 31.07 -32.33 -35.82
CA ALA A 271 32.38 -32.96 -35.79
C ALA A 271 32.24 -34.39 -35.25
N PRO A 272 32.67 -35.44 -35.98
CA PRO A 272 32.53 -36.81 -35.52
C PRO A 272 33.78 -37.26 -34.76
N ILE A 273 33.59 -37.96 -33.64
CA ILE A 273 34.56 -38.95 -33.16
C ILE A 273 33.82 -40.27 -32.93
N VAL A 274 34.13 -41.21 -33.81
CA VAL A 274 33.85 -42.64 -33.69
C VAL A 274 34.82 -43.23 -32.67
N LEU A 275 34.35 -44.13 -31.80
CA LEU A 275 35.10 -45.33 -31.41
C LEU A 275 34.12 -46.41 -30.93
N GLU A 276 34.21 -47.55 -31.63
CA GLU A 276 33.49 -48.80 -31.42
C GLU A 276 33.78 -49.45 -30.06
N THR A 277 32.87 -50.28 -29.53
CA THR A 277 33.10 -51.73 -29.38
C THR A 277 31.92 -52.48 -28.73
N ASP A 278 31.42 -53.44 -29.50
CA ASP A 278 30.92 -54.81 -29.25
C ASP A 278 30.32 -55.30 -27.92
N ALA A 279 29.42 -56.28 -28.11
CA ALA A 279 28.46 -56.83 -27.17
C ALA A 279 28.82 -58.22 -26.59
N LYS A 280 28.11 -58.56 -25.48
CA LYS A 280 27.66 -59.91 -24.99
C LYS A 280 28.69 -60.84 -24.30
N PRO A 281 28.27 -61.92 -23.59
CA PRO A 281 27.07 -62.14 -22.74
C PRO A 281 27.29 -63.03 -21.46
N SER A 282 26.25 -63.10 -20.61
CA SER A 282 25.76 -64.24 -19.78
C SER A 282 26.72 -65.21 -19.05
N VAL A 283 26.50 -65.41 -17.73
CA VAL A 283 26.68 -66.72 -17.05
C VAL A 283 25.58 -66.97 -16.00
N ARG A 284 25.05 -68.20 -16.07
CA ARG A 284 24.04 -68.89 -15.25
C ARG A 284 24.75 -69.90 -14.34
N ASN A 285 24.14 -70.24 -13.18
CA ASN A 285 24.25 -71.47 -12.34
C ASN A 285 24.49 -71.14 -10.86
N GLN A 286 24.08 -71.90 -9.85
CA GLN A 286 23.05 -72.91 -9.57
C GLN A 286 23.32 -73.36 -8.12
N ILE A 287 22.25 -73.65 -7.35
CA ILE A 287 22.12 -74.72 -6.32
C ILE A 287 22.84 -74.59 -4.96
N GLY A 288 22.09 -74.94 -3.90
CA GLY A 288 22.60 -75.59 -2.68
C GLY A 288 21.81 -75.26 -1.40
N GLN A 289 20.55 -75.70 -1.24
CA GLN A 289 20.13 -76.78 -0.32
C GLN A 289 20.83 -76.87 1.06
N THR A 290 20.04 -76.86 2.14
CA THR A 290 19.82 -78.00 3.08
C THR A 290 18.91 -77.56 4.24
N SER A 291 17.75 -78.21 4.42
CA SER A 291 17.47 -79.16 5.53
C SER A 291 16.74 -78.48 6.70
N THR A 292 15.66 -78.98 7.30
CA THR A 292 15.15 -80.36 7.43
C THR A 292 13.82 -80.34 8.21
N ILE A 293 12.92 -81.30 7.91
CA ILE A 293 12.08 -82.12 8.84
C ILE A 293 10.95 -81.41 9.63
N SER A 294 9.75 -81.97 9.85
CA SER A 294 8.95 -83.08 9.31
C SER A 294 7.59 -83.10 10.03
N LYS A 295 6.61 -83.83 9.44
CA LYS A 295 5.45 -84.52 10.06
C LYS A 295 4.29 -83.65 10.55
N ASN A 296 3.01 -84.07 10.49
CA ASN A 296 2.26 -85.08 9.74
C ASN A 296 0.78 -84.91 10.19
N ASN A 297 -0.17 -85.15 9.27
CA ASN A 297 -1.51 -85.75 9.48
C ASN A 297 -2.55 -85.02 10.37
N SER A 298 -3.87 -85.04 10.12
CA SER A 298 -4.73 -85.72 9.14
C SER A 298 -6.19 -85.29 9.36
N ALA A 299 -6.99 -85.39 8.28
CA ALA A 299 -8.47 -85.45 8.21
C ALA A 299 -9.22 -84.14 8.57
N GLY A 300 -10.14 -83.59 7.79
CA GLY A 300 -10.91 -84.11 6.66
C GLY A 300 -12.39 -83.82 6.93
N LEU A 301 -12.98 -82.82 6.25
CA LEU A 301 -14.38 -82.79 5.79
C LEU A 301 -14.69 -81.51 5.01
N GLN A 302 -15.38 -81.76 3.91
CA GLN A 302 -15.68 -80.92 2.76
C GLN A 302 -16.93 -80.04 2.97
N ILE A 303 -16.91 -78.76 2.55
CA ILE A 303 -17.73 -78.14 1.49
C ILE A 303 -17.97 -76.63 1.71
N SER A 304 -17.71 -75.89 0.62
CA SER A 304 -18.30 -74.59 0.22
C SER A 304 -17.92 -73.34 1.02
N GLU A 305 -16.91 -72.60 0.53
CA GLU A 305 -17.13 -71.31 -0.13
C GLU A 305 -15.82 -70.79 -0.72
N LYS A 306 -15.93 -70.13 -1.87
CA LYS A 306 -14.82 -69.59 -2.65
C LYS A 306 -14.30 -68.34 -1.94
N VAL A 307 -13.42 -68.51 -0.96
CA VAL A 307 -12.65 -67.41 -0.34
C VAL A 307 -11.31 -67.35 -1.05
N SER A 308 -11.16 -66.36 -1.92
CA SER A 308 -9.86 -65.90 -2.39
C SER A 308 -9.06 -65.42 -1.19
N THR A 309 -7.96 -66.09 -0.88
CA THR A 309 -6.96 -65.60 0.06
C THR A 309 -6.36 -64.29 -0.46
N PRO A 310 -6.22 -63.24 0.37
CA PRO A 310 -5.58 -62.00 -0.04
C PRO A 310 -4.07 -62.21 -0.24
N ASN A 311 -3.51 -61.38 -1.13
CA ASN A 311 -2.09 -61.24 -1.43
C ASN A 311 -1.29 -60.88 -0.16
N ALA A 312 -0.94 -61.87 0.65
CA ALA A 312 -0.18 -61.64 1.88
C ALA A 312 1.25 -61.09 1.63
N SER A 313 1.80 -61.20 0.41
CA SER A 313 3.12 -60.64 0.06
C SER A 313 3.05 -59.16 -0.36
N GLU A 314 2.08 -58.76 -1.19
CA GLU A 314 1.90 -57.36 -1.59
C GLU A 314 1.40 -56.49 -0.45
N ASP A 315 0.49 -57.00 0.38
CA ASP A 315 0.03 -56.28 1.57
C ASP A 315 1.18 -56.12 2.57
N SER A 316 2.02 -57.15 2.77
CA SER A 316 3.18 -57.05 3.69
C SER A 316 4.25 -56.06 3.23
N LEU A 317 4.49 -55.94 1.91
CA LEU A 317 5.46 -54.99 1.35
C LEU A 317 4.93 -53.56 1.37
N ARG A 318 3.64 -53.36 1.04
CA ARG A 318 2.98 -52.04 1.17
C ARG A 318 2.86 -51.60 2.62
N LEU A 319 2.62 -52.53 3.55
CA LEU A 319 2.64 -52.29 5.00
C LEU A 319 4.05 -51.88 5.49
N SER A 320 5.11 -52.37 4.86
CA SER A 320 6.49 -52.00 5.23
C SER A 320 6.85 -50.58 4.80
N GLU A 321 6.38 -50.12 3.63
CA GLU A 321 6.66 -48.77 3.13
C GLU A 321 5.86 -47.71 3.87
N THR A 322 4.58 -47.98 4.16
CA THR A 322 3.74 -47.09 4.96
C THR A 322 4.26 -46.92 6.38
N GLN A 323 5.06 -47.86 6.88
CA GLN A 323 5.63 -47.80 8.21
C GLN A 323 6.76 -46.77 8.36
N TRP A 324 7.56 -46.54 7.32
CA TRP A 324 8.70 -45.61 7.38
C TRP A 324 8.60 -44.40 6.46
N MET A 325 7.64 -44.40 5.53
CA MET A 325 7.24 -43.23 4.75
C MET A 325 5.71 -43.15 4.74
N PRO A 326 5.09 -42.65 5.83
CA PRO A 326 3.65 -42.75 6.06
C PRO A 326 2.82 -41.89 5.11
N ASP A 327 3.30 -40.69 4.76
CA ASP A 327 2.58 -39.75 3.89
C ASP A 327 2.40 -40.32 2.48
N PRO A 328 1.16 -40.55 2.03
CA PRO A 328 0.90 -41.20 0.74
C PRO A 328 1.25 -40.30 -0.44
N ALA A 329 1.10 -38.98 -0.31
CA ALA A 329 1.40 -38.04 -1.39
C ALA A 329 2.91 -37.91 -1.58
N LEU A 330 3.66 -37.85 -0.48
CA LEU A 330 5.12 -37.87 -0.50
C LEU A 330 5.64 -39.19 -1.09
N ARG A 331 5.15 -40.34 -0.61
CA ARG A 331 5.56 -41.66 -1.11
C ARG A 331 5.29 -41.82 -2.59
N GLN A 332 4.14 -41.35 -3.07
CA GLN A 332 3.80 -41.37 -4.47
C GLN A 332 4.72 -40.45 -5.31
N ALA A 333 4.97 -39.24 -4.83
CA ALA A 333 5.86 -38.29 -5.50
C ALA A 333 7.30 -38.82 -5.60
N VAL A 334 7.80 -39.48 -4.55
CA VAL A 334 9.13 -40.12 -4.56
C VAL A 334 9.18 -41.25 -5.59
N ARG A 335 8.14 -42.08 -5.69
CA ARG A 335 8.05 -43.12 -6.71
C ARG A 335 8.06 -42.55 -8.12
N GLU A 336 7.27 -41.51 -8.36
CA GLU A 336 7.21 -40.82 -9.65
C GLU A 336 8.55 -40.18 -10.01
N LYS A 337 9.21 -39.53 -9.06
CA LYS A 337 10.51 -38.90 -9.28
C LYS A 337 11.61 -39.90 -9.62
N LEU A 338 11.54 -41.10 -9.06
CA LEU A 338 12.52 -42.16 -9.23
C LEU A 338 12.12 -43.19 -10.30
N ASP A 339 11.02 -42.95 -11.02
CA ASP A 339 10.43 -43.87 -12.00
C ASP A 339 10.26 -45.32 -11.46
N ILE A 340 9.91 -45.46 -10.18
CA ILE A 340 9.73 -46.76 -9.53
C ILE A 340 8.32 -47.31 -9.82
N PRO A 341 8.21 -48.47 -10.48
CA PRO A 341 6.91 -49.12 -10.71
C PRO A 341 6.17 -49.46 -9.41
N VAL A 342 4.84 -49.47 -9.45
CA VAL A 342 3.95 -49.67 -8.28
C VAL A 342 4.17 -51.03 -7.58
N ASP A 343 4.69 -52.01 -8.29
CA ASP A 343 5.01 -53.37 -7.83
C ASP A 343 6.46 -53.52 -7.32
N THR A 344 7.29 -52.49 -7.47
CA THR A 344 8.67 -52.48 -6.98
C THR A 344 8.73 -51.83 -5.58
N PRO A 345 9.31 -52.52 -4.56
CA PRO A 345 9.44 -51.94 -3.23
C PRO A 345 10.35 -50.72 -3.21
N LEU A 346 9.86 -49.60 -2.70
CA LEU A 346 10.70 -48.44 -2.36
C LEU A 346 11.50 -48.79 -1.11
N THR A 347 12.83 -48.72 -1.19
CA THR A 347 13.72 -48.99 -0.06
C THR A 347 14.52 -47.76 0.33
N ARG A 348 14.93 -47.67 1.60
CA ARG A 348 15.74 -46.57 2.13
C ARG A 348 17.08 -46.43 1.41
N ALA A 349 17.73 -47.56 1.10
CA ALA A 349 18.99 -47.58 0.36
C ALA A 349 18.84 -47.04 -1.06
N TYR A 350 17.75 -47.43 -1.75
CA TYR A 350 17.48 -46.92 -3.09
C TYR A 350 17.18 -45.42 -3.08
N LEU A 351 16.44 -44.94 -2.07
CA LEU A 351 16.21 -43.51 -1.86
C LEU A 351 17.53 -42.75 -1.68
N GLN A 352 18.43 -43.29 -0.85
CA GLN A 352 19.73 -42.70 -0.55
C GLN A 352 20.60 -42.55 -1.80
N GLU A 353 20.68 -43.57 -2.65
CA GLU A 353 21.57 -43.59 -3.83
C GLU A 353 21.03 -42.79 -5.03
N HIS A 354 19.72 -42.56 -5.11
CA HIS A 354 19.10 -42.06 -6.34
C HIS A 354 18.34 -40.74 -6.19
N LEU A 355 17.94 -40.33 -4.99
CA LEU A 355 17.16 -39.10 -4.81
C LEU A 355 18.06 -37.88 -4.55
N THR A 356 18.43 -37.19 -5.61
CA THR A 356 19.29 -35.99 -5.55
C THR A 356 18.51 -34.66 -5.64
N SER A 357 17.28 -34.69 -6.15
CA SER A 357 16.37 -33.55 -6.16
C SER A 357 14.93 -34.02 -6.01
N LEU A 358 14.07 -33.22 -5.40
CA LEU A 358 12.66 -33.55 -5.24
C LEU A 358 11.81 -32.27 -5.30
N ASP A 359 10.80 -32.24 -6.18
CA ASP A 359 9.83 -31.15 -6.33
C ASP A 359 8.42 -31.69 -6.17
N VAL A 360 7.73 -31.24 -5.12
CA VAL A 360 6.41 -31.74 -4.72
C VAL A 360 5.52 -30.59 -4.25
N ARG A 361 5.24 -29.66 -5.15
CA ARG A 361 4.39 -28.47 -4.87
C ARG A 361 2.90 -28.80 -4.89
N TYR A 362 2.15 -28.21 -3.96
CA TYR A 362 0.67 -28.26 -3.91
C TYR A 362 0.10 -29.69 -3.92
N LYS A 363 0.69 -30.60 -3.12
CA LYS A 363 0.28 -32.01 -3.02
C LYS A 363 -0.36 -32.36 -1.68
N GLU A 364 -0.67 -31.36 -0.87
CA GLU A 364 -1.29 -31.54 0.45
C GLU A 364 -0.46 -32.40 1.40
N ILE A 365 0.88 -32.44 1.22
CA ILE A 365 1.80 -33.21 2.07
C ILE A 365 1.79 -32.62 3.48
N VAL A 366 1.76 -33.47 4.50
CA VAL A 366 1.75 -33.07 5.91
C VAL A 366 2.99 -33.55 6.63
N ASP A 367 3.49 -34.74 6.28
CA ASP A 367 4.56 -35.45 7.00
C ASP A 367 5.73 -35.79 6.06
N LEU A 368 6.94 -35.38 6.46
CA LEU A 368 8.19 -35.59 5.72
C LEU A 368 8.95 -36.86 6.12
N THR A 369 8.43 -37.64 7.06
CA THR A 369 9.04 -38.88 7.54
C THR A 369 9.37 -39.82 6.38
N GLY A 370 10.61 -40.32 6.39
CA GLY A 370 11.21 -41.14 5.33
C GLY A 370 12.23 -40.37 4.48
N LEU A 371 12.16 -39.03 4.41
CA LEU A 371 13.14 -38.22 3.69
C LEU A 371 14.51 -38.13 4.38
N GLU A 372 14.60 -38.40 5.68
CA GLU A 372 15.86 -38.45 6.42
C GLU A 372 16.87 -39.46 5.86
N HIS A 373 16.40 -40.41 5.03
CA HIS A 373 17.23 -41.41 4.36
C HIS A 373 17.80 -40.92 3.01
N ALA A 374 17.32 -39.80 2.46
CA ALA A 374 17.79 -39.24 1.18
C ALA A 374 19.06 -38.38 1.37
N THR A 375 20.15 -38.95 1.89
CA THR A 375 21.33 -38.18 2.33
C THR A 375 22.04 -37.41 1.20
N ASP A 376 21.84 -37.84 -0.05
CA ASP A 376 22.46 -37.23 -1.24
C ASP A 376 21.56 -36.16 -1.89
N LEU A 377 20.45 -35.80 -1.24
CA LEU A 377 19.52 -34.77 -1.69
C LEU A 377 20.19 -33.37 -1.67
N GLN A 378 20.13 -32.67 -2.80
CA GLN A 378 20.75 -31.36 -3.01
C GLN A 378 19.71 -30.24 -3.19
N ALA A 379 18.54 -30.54 -3.76
CA ALA A 379 17.49 -29.57 -4.02
C ALA A 379 16.11 -30.10 -3.60
N LEU A 380 15.38 -29.32 -2.81
CA LEU A 380 14.06 -29.68 -2.30
C LEU A 380 13.04 -28.54 -2.46
N VAL A 381 11.95 -28.80 -3.18
CA VAL A 381 10.85 -27.85 -3.41
C VAL A 381 9.54 -28.45 -2.87
N LEU A 382 8.93 -27.77 -1.90
CA LEU A 382 7.75 -28.24 -1.15
C LEU A 382 6.70 -27.12 -0.97
N ILE A 383 6.60 -26.20 -1.94
CA ILE A 383 5.72 -25.03 -1.88
C ILE A 383 4.24 -25.42 -1.74
N GLY A 384 3.51 -24.74 -0.86
CA GLY A 384 2.05 -24.82 -0.81
C GLY A 384 1.52 -26.17 -0.32
N ASN A 385 2.19 -26.77 0.66
CA ASN A 385 1.74 -27.98 1.34
C ASN A 385 1.25 -27.63 2.76
N LYS A 386 1.07 -28.64 3.61
CA LYS A 386 0.57 -28.52 4.99
C LYS A 386 1.63 -28.98 6.01
N ILE A 387 2.90 -28.79 5.67
CA ILE A 387 4.05 -29.22 6.47
C ILE A 387 4.20 -28.28 7.66
N HIS A 388 4.41 -28.84 8.85
CA HIS A 388 4.70 -28.09 10.08
C HIS A 388 5.98 -28.59 10.76
N ASP A 389 6.28 -29.90 10.67
CA ASP A 389 7.52 -30.50 11.15
C ASP A 389 8.51 -30.73 10.01
N ILE A 390 9.72 -30.17 10.16
CA ILE A 390 10.85 -30.33 9.25
C ILE A 390 12.03 -31.08 9.89
N SER A 391 11.82 -31.73 11.03
CA SER A 391 12.83 -32.56 11.71
C SER A 391 13.48 -33.65 10.82
N PRO A 392 12.78 -34.28 9.85
CA PRO A 392 13.40 -35.23 8.93
C PRO A 392 14.52 -34.63 8.05
N LEU A 393 14.60 -33.30 7.92
CA LEU A 393 15.64 -32.64 7.12
C LEU A 393 16.97 -32.45 7.85
N SER A 394 17.02 -32.66 9.17
CA SER A 394 18.15 -32.27 10.03
C SER A 394 19.50 -32.91 9.67
N GLY A 395 19.49 -34.11 9.09
CA GLY A 395 20.69 -34.84 8.67
C GLY A 395 21.10 -34.63 7.21
N LEU A 396 20.33 -33.88 6.41
CA LEU A 396 20.51 -33.77 4.96
C LEU A 396 21.52 -32.69 4.58
N THR A 397 22.74 -32.77 5.12
CA THR A 397 23.79 -31.75 5.00
C THR A 397 24.29 -31.49 3.56
N GLY A 398 23.84 -32.29 2.60
CA GLY A 398 24.08 -32.12 1.16
C GLY A 398 23.20 -31.05 0.50
N LEU A 399 22.14 -30.57 1.17
CA LEU A 399 21.20 -29.60 0.62
C LEU A 399 21.85 -28.24 0.30
N ILE A 400 21.58 -27.77 -0.92
CA ILE A 400 22.05 -26.49 -1.49
C ILE A 400 20.86 -25.54 -1.71
N TYR A 401 19.72 -26.08 -2.13
CA TYR A 401 18.50 -25.31 -2.41
C TYR A 401 17.31 -25.90 -1.65
N ILE A 402 16.61 -25.06 -0.89
CA ILE A 402 15.37 -25.44 -0.20
C ILE A 402 14.31 -24.36 -0.44
N ASN A 403 13.12 -24.80 -0.85
CA ASN A 403 11.93 -23.95 -0.92
C ASN A 403 10.73 -24.60 -0.21
N LEU A 404 10.36 -24.02 0.93
CA LEU A 404 9.29 -24.44 1.82
C LEU A 404 8.18 -23.37 1.92
N GLY A 405 8.06 -22.48 0.95
CA GLY A 405 7.09 -21.38 0.98
C GLY A 405 5.63 -21.85 1.07
N GLY A 406 4.77 -21.15 1.80
CA GLY A 406 3.34 -21.47 1.89
C GLY A 406 3.04 -22.76 2.66
N ASN A 407 3.70 -22.97 3.80
CA ASN A 407 3.49 -24.10 4.70
C ASN A 407 3.06 -23.60 6.11
N GLN A 408 3.20 -24.44 7.14
CA GLN A 408 2.81 -24.14 8.53
C GLN A 408 3.98 -24.28 9.50
N ILE A 409 5.21 -24.01 9.02
CA ILE A 409 6.45 -24.19 9.77
C ILE A 409 6.65 -23.05 10.76
N SER A 410 7.09 -23.37 11.98
CA SER A 410 7.49 -22.37 12.99
C SER A 410 8.88 -22.60 13.59
N ASP A 411 9.39 -23.84 13.54
CA ASP A 411 10.68 -24.23 14.12
C ASP A 411 11.73 -24.49 13.03
N LEU A 412 12.84 -23.75 13.07
CA LEU A 412 13.95 -23.85 12.12
C LEU A 412 15.17 -24.60 12.64
N ARG A 413 15.15 -25.16 13.86
CA ARG A 413 16.32 -25.82 14.47
C ARG A 413 16.92 -26.93 13.61
N SER A 414 16.06 -27.65 12.87
CA SER A 414 16.46 -28.70 11.95
C SER A 414 17.34 -28.20 10.80
N LEU A 415 17.31 -26.91 10.47
CA LEU A 415 18.12 -26.34 9.38
C LEU A 415 19.53 -25.93 9.83
N ALA A 416 19.80 -25.84 11.14
CA ALA A 416 21.02 -25.25 11.68
C ALA A 416 22.31 -25.96 11.23
N ALA A 417 22.24 -27.27 10.95
CA ALA A 417 23.38 -28.08 10.50
C ALA A 417 23.58 -28.08 8.96
N LEU A 418 22.70 -27.44 8.19
CA LEU A 418 22.70 -27.46 6.72
C LEU A 418 23.65 -26.41 6.14
N THR A 419 24.90 -26.40 6.58
CA THR A 419 25.85 -25.30 6.31
C THR A 419 26.22 -25.10 4.84
N ARG A 420 25.84 -26.02 3.94
CA ARG A 420 26.06 -25.92 2.48
C ARG A 420 24.95 -25.16 1.74
N LEU A 421 23.90 -24.75 2.45
CA LEU A 421 22.74 -24.10 1.86
C LEU A 421 23.11 -22.76 1.22
N GLU A 422 22.74 -22.57 -0.04
CA GLU A 422 22.94 -21.33 -0.79
C GLU A 422 21.64 -20.54 -0.98
N THR A 423 20.51 -21.24 -1.09
CA THR A 423 19.19 -20.63 -1.30
C THR A 423 18.16 -21.23 -0.34
N LEU A 424 17.48 -20.36 0.41
CA LEU A 424 16.43 -20.75 1.36
C LEU A 424 15.18 -19.86 1.22
N HIS A 425 14.09 -20.45 0.74
CA HIS A 425 12.79 -19.79 0.66
C HIS A 425 11.83 -20.39 1.68
N ILE A 426 11.37 -19.58 2.63
CA ILE A 426 10.48 -20.01 3.73
C ILE A 426 9.32 -19.04 3.94
N TRP A 427 8.95 -18.28 2.91
CA TRP A 427 7.86 -17.31 2.94
C TRP A 427 6.48 -17.92 3.23
N LYS A 428 5.51 -17.12 3.72
CA LYS A 428 4.16 -17.56 4.12
C LYS A 428 4.19 -18.81 5.03
N ASN A 429 4.91 -18.71 6.14
CA ASN A 429 4.93 -19.72 7.22
C ASN A 429 4.53 -19.04 8.55
N ARG A 430 4.90 -19.61 9.70
CA ARG A 430 4.62 -19.12 11.06
C ARG A 430 5.91 -18.99 11.88
N ILE A 431 6.99 -18.55 11.23
CA ILE A 431 8.33 -18.48 11.82
C ILE A 431 8.47 -17.20 12.64
N GLU A 432 8.93 -17.30 13.88
CA GLU A 432 9.22 -16.15 14.76
C GLU A 432 10.72 -15.98 15.04
N ASP A 433 11.45 -17.08 15.13
CA ASP A 433 12.87 -17.14 15.51
C ASP A 433 13.72 -17.65 14.34
N ILE A 434 14.68 -16.81 13.90
CA ILE A 434 15.66 -17.15 12.86
C ILE A 434 17.09 -17.33 13.40
N SER A 435 17.29 -17.34 14.72
CA SER A 435 18.59 -17.65 15.32
C SER A 435 19.20 -18.99 14.88
N PRO A 436 18.43 -20.04 14.50
CA PRO A 436 19.03 -21.26 13.95
C PRO A 436 19.76 -21.05 12.61
N LEU A 437 19.53 -19.93 11.91
CA LEU A 437 20.14 -19.66 10.61
C LEU A 437 21.54 -19.04 10.70
N THR A 438 21.97 -18.55 11.88
CA THR A 438 23.25 -17.83 12.06
C THR A 438 24.47 -18.58 11.53
N GLY A 439 24.46 -19.92 11.56
CA GLY A 439 25.55 -20.77 11.08
C GLY A 439 25.61 -20.98 9.55
N LEU A 440 24.59 -20.52 8.79
CA LEU A 440 24.46 -20.76 7.35
C LEU A 440 25.20 -19.72 6.51
N VAL A 441 26.49 -19.53 6.79
CA VAL A 441 27.33 -18.45 6.23
C VAL A 441 27.51 -18.46 4.71
N HIS A 442 27.12 -19.55 4.04
CA HIS A 442 27.15 -19.70 2.58
C HIS A 442 25.86 -19.27 1.87
N LEU A 443 24.84 -18.86 2.62
CA LEU A 443 23.56 -18.45 2.08
C LEU A 443 23.71 -17.17 1.22
N LYS A 444 23.22 -17.24 -0.03
CA LYS A 444 23.23 -16.16 -1.02
C LYS A 444 21.84 -15.56 -1.20
N GLU A 445 20.79 -16.34 -0.96
CA GLU A 445 19.41 -15.90 -1.11
C GLU A 445 18.53 -16.41 0.04
N LEU A 446 17.77 -15.48 0.64
CA LEU A 446 16.89 -15.73 1.77
C LEU A 446 15.56 -14.98 1.62
N LEU A 447 14.48 -15.74 1.42
CA LEU A 447 13.12 -15.19 1.31
C LEU A 447 12.31 -15.58 2.55
N LEU A 448 12.00 -14.59 3.38
CA LEU A 448 11.34 -14.69 4.68
C LEU A 448 9.93 -14.09 4.68
N GLU A 449 9.42 -13.58 3.56
CA GLU A 449 8.22 -12.76 3.56
C GLU A 449 6.97 -13.46 4.11
N ASN A 450 6.09 -12.73 4.80
CA ASN A 450 4.85 -13.22 5.41
C ASN A 450 5.07 -14.31 6.47
N ASN A 451 5.96 -14.07 7.41
CA ASN A 451 6.15 -14.86 8.64
C ASN A 451 5.82 -14.00 9.87
N ASP A 452 6.36 -14.31 11.04
CA ASP A 452 6.12 -13.64 12.34
C ASP A 452 7.45 -13.18 13.01
N ILE A 453 8.51 -12.95 12.21
CA ILE A 453 9.88 -12.68 12.69
C ILE A 453 10.01 -11.25 13.22
N ARG A 454 10.53 -11.12 14.45
CA ARG A 454 10.74 -9.82 15.12
C ARG A 454 12.21 -9.42 15.25
N ASP A 455 13.11 -10.40 15.39
CA ASP A 455 14.54 -10.18 15.52
C ASP A 455 15.27 -10.62 14.24
N PHE A 456 15.93 -9.65 13.59
CA PHE A 456 16.69 -9.87 12.36
C PHE A 456 18.21 -9.88 12.60
N SER A 457 18.70 -9.71 13.83
CA SER A 457 20.13 -9.75 14.14
C SER A 457 20.85 -11.05 13.71
N PRO A 458 20.20 -12.23 13.63
CA PRO A 458 20.84 -13.43 13.08
C PRO A 458 21.32 -13.29 11.62
N ILE A 459 20.77 -12.34 10.85
CA ILE A 459 21.16 -12.09 9.45
C ILE A 459 22.57 -11.50 9.35
N ASP A 460 23.06 -10.81 10.39
CA ASP A 460 24.38 -10.17 10.37
C ASP A 460 25.53 -11.18 10.18
N ALA A 461 25.31 -12.44 10.55
CA ALA A 461 26.28 -13.53 10.35
C ALA A 461 26.30 -14.07 8.89
N LEU A 462 25.31 -13.73 8.07
CA LEU A 462 25.13 -14.23 6.70
C LEU A 462 25.89 -13.36 5.68
N THR A 463 27.21 -13.35 5.78
CA THR A 463 28.08 -12.41 5.05
C THR A 463 28.07 -12.53 3.51
N HIS A 464 27.49 -13.60 2.95
CA HIS A 464 27.42 -13.85 1.50
C HIS A 464 26.04 -13.58 0.89
N LEU A 465 25.10 -13.07 1.69
CA LEU A 465 23.72 -12.82 1.26
C LEU A 465 23.65 -11.71 0.21
N LYS A 466 23.00 -11.99 -0.91
CA LYS A 466 22.81 -11.07 -2.05
C LYS A 466 21.36 -10.68 -2.27
N VAL A 467 20.43 -11.58 -1.93
CA VAL A 467 18.99 -11.40 -2.09
C VAL A 467 18.33 -11.67 -0.75
N LEU A 468 17.61 -10.68 -0.23
CA LEU A 468 16.89 -10.76 1.03
C LEU A 468 15.49 -10.16 0.86
N ASN A 469 14.46 -10.89 1.25
CA ASN A 469 13.10 -10.38 1.35
C ASN A 469 12.51 -10.69 2.73
N ILE A 470 12.15 -9.65 3.47
CA ILE A 470 11.59 -9.75 4.83
C ILE A 470 10.17 -9.20 4.93
N LYS A 471 9.52 -8.89 3.81
CA LYS A 471 8.22 -8.20 3.78
C LYS A 471 7.15 -8.97 4.55
N GLY A 472 6.31 -8.32 5.37
CA GLY A 472 5.17 -8.98 6.01
C GLY A 472 5.52 -9.93 7.18
N ASN A 473 6.71 -9.82 7.76
CA ASN A 473 7.08 -10.49 9.01
C ASN A 473 6.49 -9.85 10.27
N PHE A 474 5.94 -8.65 10.12
CA PHE A 474 5.30 -7.92 11.19
C PHE A 474 3.79 -8.08 11.02
N ARG A 475 3.18 -8.92 11.87
CA ARG A 475 1.72 -9.01 11.92
C ARG A 475 1.16 -7.86 12.74
N ILE A 476 0.34 -7.05 12.07
CA ILE A 476 -0.57 -6.07 12.66
C ILE A 476 -1.56 -6.84 13.53
N GLY A 477 -1.30 -6.94 14.84
CA GLY A 477 -2.11 -7.75 15.75
C GLY A 477 -1.75 -7.63 17.23
N ASP A 478 -0.50 -7.33 17.55
CA ASP A 478 -0.15 -6.83 18.89
C ASP A 478 -0.45 -5.33 18.91
N TYR A 479 -1.62 -4.98 19.46
CA TYR A 479 -2.07 -3.59 19.67
C TYR A 479 -0.95 -2.77 20.33
N ILE A 480 -0.21 -1.99 19.55
CA ILE A 480 0.73 -1.03 20.10
C ILE A 480 -0.10 0.14 20.61
N SER A 481 -0.52 0.06 21.88
CA SER A 481 -1.13 1.17 22.59
C SER A 481 -0.30 2.43 22.35
N ARG A 482 -0.98 3.56 22.08
CA ARG A 482 -0.35 4.88 22.09
C ARG A 482 0.46 5.03 23.38
N VAL A 483 1.69 5.52 23.27
CA VAL A 483 2.51 5.82 24.45
C VAL A 483 1.82 6.92 25.24
N ALA A 484 1.68 6.76 26.56
CA ALA A 484 0.94 7.71 27.38
C ALA A 484 1.53 9.14 27.22
N VAL A 485 0.66 10.11 27.01
CA VAL A 485 1.03 11.51 26.76
C VAL A 485 1.32 12.23 28.06
N GLY A 486 0.48 12.05 29.08
CA GLY A 486 0.63 12.73 30.38
C GLY A 486 2.03 12.63 31.02
N PRO A 487 2.64 11.44 31.12
CA PRO A 487 4.00 11.29 31.68
C PRO A 487 5.08 11.99 30.84
N ARG A 488 4.96 11.99 29.51
CA ARG A 488 5.94 12.63 28.60
C ARG A 488 5.92 14.15 28.76
N ILE A 489 4.73 14.73 28.87
CA ILE A 489 4.57 16.14 29.24
C ILE A 489 5.22 16.37 30.61
N LYS A 490 4.88 15.60 31.63
CA LYS A 490 5.39 15.86 32.98
C LYS A 490 6.92 15.73 33.12
N ASN A 491 7.56 14.89 32.31
CA ASN A 491 8.98 14.54 32.47
C ASN A 491 9.92 15.24 31.48
N ARG A 492 9.42 16.15 30.64
CA ARG A 492 10.24 16.89 29.68
C ARG A 492 11.10 17.97 30.33
N ASP A 493 12.18 18.33 29.66
CA ASP A 493 13.05 19.42 30.08
C ASP A 493 12.52 20.77 29.62
N TYR A 494 13.00 21.84 30.28
CA TYR A 494 12.64 23.21 30.00
C TYR A 494 13.89 24.02 29.66
N PRO A 495 13.83 24.97 28.71
CA PRO A 495 12.66 25.33 27.89
C PRO A 495 12.24 24.27 26.87
N SER A 496 10.93 24.00 26.75
CA SER A 496 10.43 23.04 25.76
C SER A 496 10.09 23.74 24.44
N VAL A 497 10.63 23.24 23.33
CA VAL A 497 10.52 23.89 22.01
C VAL A 497 9.63 23.06 21.09
N PHE A 498 8.81 23.73 20.29
CA PHE A 498 8.00 23.06 19.27
C PHE A 498 8.35 23.51 17.85
N SER A 499 7.96 22.69 16.87
CA SER A 499 8.00 23.01 15.45
C SER A 499 6.64 22.74 14.80
N ALA A 500 6.25 23.58 13.84
CA ALA A 500 5.00 23.48 13.09
C ALA A 500 5.27 23.37 11.59
N TRP A 501 4.64 22.41 10.92
CA TRP A 501 4.70 22.17 9.45
C TRP A 501 6.03 21.68 8.91
N TYR A 502 7.13 22.30 9.31
CA TYR A 502 8.47 22.02 8.83
C TYR A 502 9.43 21.94 10.02
N SER A 503 10.33 20.96 10.00
CA SER A 503 11.36 20.79 11.03
C SER A 503 12.67 21.52 10.73
N ASP A 504 12.79 22.15 9.56
CA ASP A 504 14.02 22.79 9.09
C ASP A 504 14.47 23.87 10.07
N VAL A 505 15.68 23.71 10.59
CA VAL A 505 16.35 24.65 11.50
C VAL A 505 17.60 25.18 10.81
N PRO A 506 17.52 26.30 10.04
CA PRO A 506 18.57 26.68 9.09
C PRO A 506 19.94 26.93 9.73
N ASN A 507 19.99 27.32 11.01
CA ASN A 507 21.24 27.55 11.73
C ASN A 507 21.82 26.29 12.43
N LEU A 508 21.21 25.12 12.23
CA LEU A 508 21.72 23.80 12.65
C LEU A 508 21.81 22.82 11.46
N PRO A 509 22.55 23.14 10.38
CA PRO A 509 22.46 22.44 9.09
C PRO A 509 23.04 21.01 9.06
N ASN A 510 23.59 20.53 10.18
CA ASN A 510 24.24 19.22 10.24
C ASN A 510 23.34 18.11 10.81
N LEU A 511 22.08 18.44 11.12
CA LEU A 511 21.10 17.47 11.58
C LEU A 511 20.47 16.76 10.39
N SER A 512 20.20 15.46 10.51
CA SER A 512 19.28 14.77 9.62
C SER A 512 17.83 15.17 9.89
N ASP A 513 16.92 14.98 8.93
CA ASP A 513 15.48 15.27 9.08
C ASP A 513 14.88 14.68 10.39
N ASP A 514 15.37 13.52 10.82
CA ASP A 514 14.91 12.88 12.05
C ASP A 514 15.46 13.54 13.31
N GLU A 515 16.74 13.91 13.28
CA GLU A 515 17.38 14.61 14.38
C GLU A 515 16.75 15.99 14.56
N GLU A 516 16.47 16.71 13.47
CA GLU A 516 15.72 17.97 13.52
C GLU A 516 14.34 17.81 14.17
N LEU A 517 13.60 16.75 13.82
CA LEU A 517 12.28 16.49 14.40
C LEU A 517 12.36 16.28 15.92
N VAL A 518 13.27 15.43 16.39
CA VAL A 518 13.39 15.08 17.82
C VAL A 518 14.20 16.08 18.64
N TYR A 519 14.85 17.04 17.98
CA TYR A 519 15.42 18.22 18.62
C TYR A 519 14.33 19.10 19.26
N HIS A 520 13.11 18.99 18.75
CA HIS A 520 11.91 19.59 19.34
C HIS A 520 11.22 18.61 20.28
N ASP A 521 10.47 19.12 21.24
CA ASP A 521 9.64 18.31 22.14
C ASP A 521 8.21 18.13 21.62
N LEU A 522 7.78 18.98 20.69
CA LEU A 522 6.46 18.92 20.07
C LEU A 522 6.58 19.23 18.58
N PHE A 523 5.99 18.38 17.76
CA PHE A 523 5.87 18.60 16.33
C PHE A 523 4.45 18.36 15.85
N TRP A 524 4.00 19.15 14.88
CA TRP A 524 2.79 18.83 14.14
C TRP A 524 2.90 19.15 12.66
N GLY A 525 2.27 18.30 11.85
CA GLY A 525 2.41 18.30 10.39
C GLY A 525 1.30 17.53 9.69
N GLY A 526 1.46 17.31 8.38
CA GLY A 526 0.68 16.28 7.69
C GLY A 526 0.90 14.89 8.30
N PRO A 527 0.14 13.86 7.89
CA PRO A 527 0.28 12.52 8.44
C PRO A 527 1.75 12.04 8.41
N GLY A 528 2.50 12.33 7.35
CA GLY A 528 3.89 11.87 7.26
C GLY A 528 3.97 10.33 7.20
N PHE A 529 5.15 9.76 7.44
CA PHE A 529 5.42 8.31 7.34
C PHE A 529 4.99 7.63 6.02
N HIS A 530 4.79 8.41 4.96
CA HIS A 530 4.19 7.97 3.69
C HIS A 530 2.83 7.28 3.86
N LEU A 531 2.03 7.75 4.82
CA LEU A 531 0.67 7.27 5.05
C LEU A 531 -0.36 8.15 4.32
N GLN A 532 -1.45 7.53 3.88
CA GLN A 532 -2.56 8.17 3.17
C GLN A 532 -3.89 7.76 3.79
N TRP A 533 -4.86 8.66 3.76
CA TRP A 533 -6.23 8.36 4.18
C TRP A 533 -6.93 7.51 3.13
N GLN A 534 -7.50 6.37 3.53
CA GLN A 534 -8.29 5.54 2.62
C GLN A 534 -9.58 5.04 3.31
N PRO A 535 -10.74 5.16 2.65
CA PRO A 535 -11.99 4.57 3.14
C PRO A 535 -11.94 3.03 3.15
N THR A 536 -12.50 2.42 4.19
CA THR A 536 -12.70 0.96 4.31
C THR A 536 -14.12 0.63 4.75
N SER A 537 -14.52 -0.65 4.64
CA SER A 537 -15.80 -1.15 5.14
C SER A 537 -16.01 -0.98 6.65
N GLU A 538 -14.93 -0.80 7.41
CA GLU A 538 -14.94 -0.55 8.86
C GLU A 538 -14.77 0.95 9.22
N GLY A 539 -14.77 1.85 8.23
CA GLY A 539 -14.54 3.28 8.39
C GLY A 539 -13.27 3.79 7.69
N LEU A 540 -12.91 5.05 7.89
CA LEU A 540 -11.71 5.63 7.30
C LEU A 540 -10.45 5.15 8.05
N ARG A 541 -9.40 4.73 7.33
CA ARG A 541 -8.13 4.26 7.90
C ARG A 541 -6.91 4.94 7.29
N LEU A 542 -5.79 4.90 8.00
CA LEU A 542 -4.46 5.27 7.48
C LEU A 542 -3.84 4.05 6.78
N PHE A 543 -3.47 4.19 5.52
CA PHE A 543 -2.82 3.18 4.70
C PHE A 543 -1.39 3.60 4.33
N GLY A 544 -0.50 2.61 4.18
CA GLY A 544 0.89 2.79 3.81
C GLY A 544 1.77 1.76 4.53
N ARG A 545 3.07 2.06 4.71
CA ARG A 545 3.99 1.16 5.43
C ARG A 545 3.82 1.33 6.94
N ILE A 546 2.69 0.87 7.49
CA ILE A 546 2.33 1.10 8.90
C ILE A 546 3.39 0.56 9.87
N ASP A 547 4.01 -0.58 9.58
CA ASP A 547 5.09 -1.14 10.40
C ASP A 547 6.32 -0.24 10.42
N HIS A 548 6.67 0.34 9.26
CA HIS A 548 7.75 1.32 9.18
C HIS A 548 7.39 2.61 9.92
N ALA A 549 6.12 3.05 9.86
CA ALA A 549 5.65 4.20 10.61
C ALA A 549 5.77 3.99 12.13
N HIS A 550 5.42 2.80 12.63
CA HIS A 550 5.58 2.43 14.04
C HIS A 550 7.04 2.32 14.45
N TRP A 551 7.87 1.64 13.66
CA TRP A 551 9.32 1.60 13.88
C TRP A 551 9.90 3.02 13.94
N LYS A 552 9.49 3.89 13.01
CA LYS A 552 9.97 5.26 12.96
C LYS A 552 9.53 6.05 14.19
N ARG A 553 8.27 5.93 14.62
CA ARG A 553 7.79 6.51 15.89
C ARG A 553 8.66 6.04 17.06
N ASP A 554 8.92 4.74 17.18
CA ASP A 554 9.71 4.18 18.28
C ASP A 554 11.17 4.64 18.23
N TYR A 555 11.74 4.75 17.03
CA TYR A 555 13.04 5.34 16.81
C TYR A 555 13.08 6.79 17.29
N LEU A 556 12.13 7.63 16.88
CA LEU A 556 12.07 9.04 17.31
C LEU A 556 11.94 9.15 18.85
N LEU A 557 11.08 8.32 19.47
CA LEU A 557 10.94 8.26 20.93
C LEU A 557 12.18 7.73 21.65
N SER A 558 13.00 6.90 20.99
CA SER A 558 14.28 6.47 21.56
C SER A 558 15.32 7.60 21.62
N GLN A 559 15.18 8.60 20.75
CA GLN A 559 16.06 9.77 20.70
C GLN A 559 15.56 10.86 21.66
N ASN A 560 14.25 11.16 21.63
CA ASN A 560 13.58 12.04 22.59
C ASN A 560 12.36 11.32 23.21
N PRO A 561 12.49 10.75 24.42
CA PRO A 561 11.42 10.01 25.09
C PRO A 561 10.17 10.83 25.40
N ASN A 562 10.29 12.17 25.43
CA ASN A 562 9.20 13.08 25.74
C ASN A 562 8.57 13.72 24.49
N PHE A 563 9.10 13.43 23.30
CA PHE A 563 8.61 13.97 22.04
C PHE A 563 7.12 13.69 21.82
N LEU A 564 6.38 14.73 21.46
CA LEU A 564 4.98 14.69 21.10
C LEU A 564 4.76 14.95 19.62
N ARG A 565 3.87 14.17 19.01
CA ARG A 565 3.53 14.33 17.59
C ARG A 565 2.04 14.48 17.38
N LEU A 566 1.61 15.60 16.80
CA LEU A 566 0.23 15.81 16.35
C LEU A 566 0.13 15.72 14.83
N VAL A 567 -1.06 15.40 14.34
CA VAL A 567 -1.37 15.46 12.91
C VAL A 567 -2.43 16.52 12.62
N SER A 568 -2.22 17.29 11.57
CA SER A 568 -3.23 18.23 11.09
C SER A 568 -4.45 17.53 10.55
N LEU A 569 -5.60 18.05 10.94
CA LEU A 569 -6.88 17.62 10.41
C LEU A 569 -7.57 18.82 9.73
N ASP A 570 -7.47 18.84 8.40
CA ASP A 570 -8.11 19.85 7.58
C ASP A 570 -9.63 19.62 7.56
N TYR A 571 -10.38 20.54 8.17
CA TYR A 571 -11.83 20.45 8.33
C TYR A 571 -12.60 21.51 7.55
N ILE A 572 -11.99 22.64 7.20
CA ILE A 572 -12.65 23.69 6.41
C ILE A 572 -12.34 23.62 4.92
N ASP A 573 -11.27 22.92 4.55
CA ASP A 573 -10.84 22.73 3.18
C ASP A 573 -10.23 21.34 2.96
N ALA A 574 -10.05 21.01 1.69
CA ALA A 574 -9.39 19.78 1.25
C ALA A 574 -8.70 20.00 -0.10
N HIS A 575 -7.71 19.15 -0.41
CA HIS A 575 -7.07 19.17 -1.71
C HIS A 575 -8.01 18.60 -2.78
N SER A 576 -7.88 19.04 -4.04
CA SER A 576 -8.72 18.56 -5.13
C SER A 576 -8.61 17.06 -5.41
N SER A 577 -7.54 16.42 -4.93
CA SER A 577 -7.34 14.97 -5.00
C SER A 577 -8.04 14.19 -3.88
N ASP A 578 -8.45 14.84 -2.79
CA ASP A 578 -9.00 14.16 -1.62
C ASP A 578 -10.43 13.68 -1.86
N TYR A 579 -11.18 14.44 -2.67
CA TYR A 579 -12.55 14.12 -3.03
C TYR A 579 -12.79 14.41 -4.53
N PRO A 580 -13.66 13.64 -5.21
CA PRO A 580 -13.96 13.90 -6.62
C PRO A 580 -14.55 15.29 -6.81
N GLU A 581 -14.40 15.87 -8.01
CA GLU A 581 -15.01 17.16 -8.37
C GLU A 581 -16.52 17.14 -8.09
N THR A 582 -17.19 16.04 -8.39
CA THR A 582 -18.64 15.87 -8.18
C THR A 582 -19.06 15.73 -6.71
N TRP A 583 -18.13 15.76 -5.75
CA TRP A 583 -18.48 15.62 -4.34
C TRP A 583 -19.39 16.79 -3.90
N PRO A 584 -20.61 16.52 -3.37
CA PRO A 584 -21.61 17.55 -3.14
C PRO A 584 -21.26 18.49 -1.99
N HIS A 585 -20.21 18.18 -1.23
CA HIS A 585 -19.81 18.95 -0.06
C HIS A 585 -18.66 19.93 -0.34
N TRP A 586 -18.30 20.17 -1.60
CA TRP A 586 -17.51 21.36 -1.93
C TRP A 586 -18.36 22.63 -1.75
N ILE A 587 -17.79 23.69 -1.19
CA ILE A 587 -18.41 25.02 -1.35
C ILE A 587 -18.17 25.46 -2.78
N ARG A 588 -19.25 25.89 -3.45
CA ARG A 588 -19.21 26.40 -4.81
C ARG A 588 -19.66 27.84 -4.87
N ASP A 589 -19.04 28.61 -5.76
CA ASP A 589 -19.42 29.99 -6.04
C ASP A 589 -20.72 30.04 -6.87
N LYS A 590 -21.16 31.26 -7.21
CA LYS A 590 -22.35 31.49 -8.04
C LYS A 590 -22.28 30.90 -9.45
N ASN A 591 -21.08 30.58 -9.94
CA ASN A 591 -20.85 29.99 -11.26
C ASN A 591 -20.81 28.45 -11.19
N GLY A 592 -20.84 27.89 -9.99
CA GLY A 592 -20.74 26.45 -9.77
C GLY A 592 -19.30 25.97 -9.63
N ASP A 593 -18.31 26.85 -9.60
CA ASP A 593 -16.89 26.50 -9.42
C ASP A 593 -16.55 26.32 -7.94
N ARG A 594 -15.64 25.41 -7.60
CA ARG A 594 -15.19 25.25 -6.21
C ARG A 594 -14.50 26.51 -5.72
N VAL A 595 -14.85 26.95 -4.52
CA VAL A 595 -14.24 28.11 -3.86
C VAL A 595 -12.88 27.72 -3.29
N ARG A 596 -11.83 28.48 -3.62
CA ARG A 596 -10.49 28.27 -3.05
C ARG A 596 -10.47 28.69 -1.59
N ALA A 597 -9.66 28.00 -0.79
CA ALA A 597 -9.54 28.30 0.63
C ALA A 597 -8.71 29.56 0.94
N TYR A 598 -7.90 30.03 -0.02
CA TYR A 598 -7.14 31.29 0.01
C TYR A 598 -6.53 31.57 -1.38
N ALA A 599 -6.09 32.81 -1.60
CA ALA A 599 -5.63 33.27 -2.90
C ALA A 599 -4.35 32.55 -3.33
N GLY A 600 -4.38 31.92 -4.51
CA GLY A 600 -3.26 31.13 -5.02
C GLY A 600 -3.06 29.77 -4.36
N GLY A 601 -3.93 29.36 -3.43
CA GLY A 601 -3.88 28.06 -2.76
C GLY A 601 -4.30 26.87 -3.64
N SER A 602 -3.81 25.69 -3.26
CA SER A 602 -4.14 24.39 -3.89
C SER A 602 -5.35 23.68 -3.28
N THR A 603 -5.89 24.19 -2.17
CA THR A 603 -7.04 23.61 -1.46
C THR A 603 -8.35 24.38 -1.71
N PHE A 604 -9.47 23.68 -1.56
CA PHE A 604 -10.82 24.20 -1.80
C PHE A 604 -11.70 24.01 -0.57
N LEU A 605 -12.60 24.95 -0.32
CA LEU A 605 -13.46 24.95 0.85
C LEU A 605 -14.48 23.79 0.82
N ILE A 606 -14.71 23.16 1.98
CA ILE A 606 -15.63 22.03 2.16
C ILE A 606 -16.71 22.32 3.19
N ASP A 607 -17.93 21.82 2.96
CA ASP A 607 -19.08 21.98 3.85
C ASP A 607 -19.06 21.11 5.10
N PHE A 608 -18.18 21.43 6.05
CA PHE A 608 -18.16 20.79 7.38
C PHE A 608 -19.39 21.02 8.26
N THR A 609 -20.35 21.87 7.86
CA THR A 609 -21.63 21.97 8.59
C THR A 609 -22.52 20.78 8.27
N HIS A 610 -22.27 20.11 7.14
CA HIS A 610 -22.99 18.92 6.73
C HIS A 610 -22.62 17.70 7.62
N PRO A 611 -23.59 16.94 8.14
CA PRO A 611 -23.32 15.81 9.04
C PRO A 611 -22.36 14.76 8.47
N VAL A 612 -22.48 14.43 7.17
CA VAL A 612 -21.59 13.46 6.50
C VAL A 612 -20.12 13.91 6.56
N VAL A 613 -19.85 15.21 6.38
CA VAL A 613 -18.49 15.73 6.46
C VAL A 613 -17.99 15.68 7.90
N GLN A 614 -18.83 16.01 8.89
CA GLN A 614 -18.47 15.84 10.30
C GLN A 614 -18.14 14.39 10.63
N ASP A 615 -18.91 13.43 10.09
CA ASP A 615 -18.66 12.00 10.31
C ASP A 615 -17.30 11.59 9.76
N ILE A 616 -16.94 12.04 8.54
CA ILE A 616 -15.61 11.82 7.97
C ILE A 616 -14.51 12.37 8.87
N LEU A 617 -14.67 13.59 9.40
CA LEU A 617 -13.69 14.23 10.27
C LEU A 617 -13.54 13.51 11.62
N ILE A 618 -14.64 13.01 12.19
CA ILE A 618 -14.62 12.20 13.41
C ILE A 618 -13.93 10.86 13.15
N GLN A 619 -14.20 10.22 12.01
CA GLN A 619 -13.52 8.98 11.63
C GLN A 619 -12.02 9.20 11.41
N LYS A 620 -11.59 10.33 10.82
CA LYS A 620 -10.18 10.72 10.75
C LYS A 620 -9.57 10.80 12.15
N ALA A 621 -10.15 11.58 13.05
CA ALA A 621 -9.65 11.73 14.41
C ALA A 621 -9.58 10.40 15.17
N LEU A 622 -10.61 9.55 15.03
CA LEU A 622 -10.65 8.22 15.63
C LEU A 622 -9.56 7.29 15.09
N ALA A 623 -9.30 7.35 13.79
CA ALA A 623 -8.23 6.58 13.16
C ALA A 623 -6.84 7.06 13.62
N VAL A 624 -6.63 8.37 13.81
CA VAL A 624 -5.40 8.90 14.46
C VAL A 624 -5.26 8.35 15.87
N ALA A 625 -6.32 8.41 16.68
CA ALA A 625 -6.29 7.94 18.06
C ALA A 625 -6.00 6.43 18.16
N LYS A 626 -6.53 5.63 17.24
CA LYS A 626 -6.39 4.17 17.23
C LYS A 626 -5.10 3.67 16.59
N CYS A 627 -4.47 4.43 15.70
CA CYS A 627 -3.28 3.95 15.00
C CYS A 627 -2.02 3.98 15.87
N GLY A 628 -2.01 4.65 17.02
CA GLY A 628 -0.88 4.67 17.95
C GLY A 628 0.36 5.41 17.43
N LEU A 629 0.29 6.10 16.29
CA LEU A 629 1.41 6.82 15.68
C LEU A 629 1.52 8.29 16.11
N TYR A 630 0.42 8.86 16.60
CA TYR A 630 0.31 10.27 16.97
C TYR A 630 -0.33 10.39 18.35
N ASP A 631 -0.02 11.51 18.99
CA ASP A 631 -0.45 11.87 20.34
C ASP A 631 -1.74 12.68 20.34
N GLY A 632 -2.13 13.19 19.18
CA GLY A 632 -3.33 13.98 19.00
C GLY A 632 -3.52 14.54 17.60
N ILE A 633 -4.51 15.41 17.50
CA ILE A 633 -4.79 16.20 16.30
C ILE A 633 -4.55 17.68 16.54
N PHE A 634 -4.22 18.36 15.45
CA PHE A 634 -4.19 19.81 15.38
C PHE A 634 -5.25 20.32 14.39
N LEU A 635 -6.03 21.32 14.81
CA LEU A 635 -7.03 21.99 13.99
C LEU A 635 -6.59 23.43 13.71
N GLY A 636 -6.12 23.68 12.48
CA GLY A 636 -5.73 25.01 12.03
C GLY A 636 -6.93 25.96 11.88
N ARG A 637 -6.67 27.27 11.79
CA ARG A 637 -7.70 28.31 11.53
C ARG A 637 -8.93 28.20 12.47
N TRP A 638 -8.71 27.94 13.76
CA TRP A 638 -9.77 27.77 14.76
C TRP A 638 -9.97 29.05 15.59
N GLN A 639 -10.52 30.09 14.97
CA GLN A 639 -10.74 31.36 15.64
C GLN A 639 -12.16 31.46 16.15
N GLU A 640 -12.35 31.69 17.46
CA GLU A 640 -13.68 31.85 18.09
C GLU A 640 -14.30 33.27 17.99
N GLY A 641 -13.66 34.18 17.26
CA GLY A 641 -14.14 35.55 17.03
C GLY A 641 -15.21 35.66 15.95
N ASP A 642 -15.62 36.89 15.61
CA ASP A 642 -16.52 37.15 14.47
C ASP A 642 -15.87 36.76 13.13
N VAL A 643 -15.87 35.46 12.84
CA VAL A 643 -15.38 34.91 11.57
C VAL A 643 -16.58 34.35 10.83
N THR A 644 -17.04 35.13 9.87
CA THR A 644 -17.53 34.59 8.61
C THR A 644 -16.34 33.95 7.91
N LEU A 645 -16.44 32.68 7.49
CA LEU A 645 -15.52 32.12 6.50
C LEU A 645 -15.70 32.93 5.22
N GLU A 646 -14.88 33.96 5.09
CA GLU A 646 -14.77 34.81 3.93
C GLU A 646 -13.71 34.22 3.00
N ASP A 647 -13.99 34.18 1.70
CA ASP A 647 -12.91 34.07 0.71
C ASP A 647 -12.05 35.35 0.72
N ASP A 648 -11.02 35.39 -0.11
CA ASP A 648 -10.15 36.57 -0.24
C ASP A 648 -10.90 37.83 -0.74
N GLU A 649 -12.18 37.71 -1.12
CA GLU A 649 -13.07 38.79 -1.54
C GLU A 649 -14.07 39.23 -0.44
N GLY A 650 -14.03 38.64 0.76
CA GLY A 650 -14.92 39.00 1.87
C GLY A 650 -16.31 38.33 1.81
N VAL A 651 -16.49 37.30 0.97
CA VAL A 651 -17.79 36.64 0.79
C VAL A 651 -17.98 35.55 1.83
N SER A 652 -18.93 35.76 2.74
CA SER A 652 -19.33 34.72 3.70
C SER A 652 -20.13 33.60 3.04
N TYR A 653 -19.60 32.38 3.07
CA TYR A 653 -20.28 31.21 2.52
C TYR A 653 -21.22 30.50 3.50
N ARG A 654 -21.19 30.86 4.80
CA ARG A 654 -22.06 30.27 5.84
C ARG A 654 -22.44 31.27 6.93
N GLY A 655 -23.61 31.06 7.51
CA GLY A 655 -24.06 31.85 8.66
C GLY A 655 -23.24 31.56 9.91
N ILE A 656 -22.92 32.60 10.68
CA ILE A 656 -22.12 32.52 11.92
C ILE A 656 -22.67 31.48 12.92
N GLU A 657 -23.99 31.38 13.07
CA GLU A 657 -24.62 30.40 13.95
C GLU A 657 -24.43 28.95 13.47
N ALA A 658 -24.52 28.71 12.16
CA ALA A 658 -24.31 27.38 11.60
C ALA A 658 -22.85 26.94 11.75
N GLU A 659 -21.91 27.85 11.53
CA GLU A 659 -20.48 27.62 11.74
C GLU A 659 -20.18 27.29 13.20
N TRP A 660 -20.71 28.05 14.16
CA TRP A 660 -20.51 27.77 15.58
C TRP A 660 -21.11 26.45 16.00
N SER A 661 -22.35 26.19 15.59
CA SER A 661 -23.03 24.94 15.89
C SER A 661 -22.23 23.74 15.36
N ALA A 662 -21.71 23.83 14.14
CA ALA A 662 -20.90 22.77 13.54
C ALA A 662 -19.55 22.60 14.24
N ARG A 663 -18.82 23.67 14.55
CA ARG A 663 -17.53 23.62 15.27
C ARG A 663 -17.69 22.95 16.63
N ILE A 664 -18.69 23.35 17.41
CA ILE A 664 -18.95 22.79 18.74
C ILE A 664 -19.47 21.35 18.64
N SER A 665 -20.37 21.06 17.70
CA SER A 665 -20.83 19.69 17.45
C SER A 665 -19.67 18.78 17.11
N MET A 666 -18.84 19.15 16.14
CA MET A 666 -17.68 18.38 15.72
C MET A 666 -16.70 18.16 16.88
N MET A 667 -16.34 19.23 17.59
CA MET A 667 -15.40 19.17 18.70
C MET A 667 -15.89 18.25 19.82
N ARG A 668 -17.17 18.38 20.21
CA ARG A 668 -17.81 17.50 21.20
C ARG A 668 -17.77 16.05 20.74
N ARG A 669 -18.15 15.78 19.49
CA ARG A 669 -18.21 14.42 18.94
C ARG A 669 -16.82 13.78 18.81
N ILE A 670 -15.80 14.55 18.41
CA ILE A 670 -14.41 14.08 18.40
C ILE A 670 -13.99 13.73 19.83
N ARG A 671 -14.25 14.61 20.80
CA ARG A 671 -13.85 14.35 22.19
C ARG A 671 -14.56 13.13 22.79
N GLU A 672 -15.86 12.96 22.52
CA GLU A 672 -16.64 11.78 22.93
C GLU A 672 -16.13 10.48 22.31
N ALA A 673 -15.45 10.54 21.15
CA ALA A 673 -15.01 9.37 20.40
C ALA A 673 -13.62 8.83 20.78
N VAL A 674 -12.80 9.62 21.49
CA VAL A 674 -11.41 9.28 21.80
C VAL A 674 -11.16 9.38 23.31
N ASP A 675 -10.07 8.79 23.79
CA ASP A 675 -9.74 8.80 25.22
C ASP A 675 -9.21 10.16 25.71
N ASP A 676 -9.19 10.35 27.05
CA ASP A 676 -8.80 11.62 27.69
C ASP A 676 -7.31 11.97 27.50
N ASP A 677 -6.45 10.99 27.24
CA ASP A 677 -5.01 11.20 27.02
C ASP A 677 -4.71 11.61 25.56
N PHE A 678 -5.72 11.58 24.66
CA PHE A 678 -5.57 12.03 23.27
C PHE A 678 -5.66 13.56 23.17
N LEU A 679 -4.63 14.18 22.62
CA LEU A 679 -4.55 15.63 22.53
C LEU A 679 -5.44 16.19 21.41
N ILE A 680 -6.21 17.23 21.73
CA ILE A 680 -6.86 18.07 20.74
C ILE A 680 -6.32 19.49 20.90
N VAL A 681 -5.57 19.95 19.91
CA VAL A 681 -4.98 21.30 19.88
C VAL A 681 -5.61 22.11 18.76
N VAL A 682 -5.87 23.39 19.02
CA VAL A 682 -6.49 24.28 18.04
C VAL A 682 -5.65 25.54 17.86
N ASN A 683 -5.57 26.07 16.63
CA ASN A 683 -4.96 27.37 16.39
C ASN A 683 -5.94 28.48 16.75
N THR A 684 -5.68 29.18 17.87
CA THR A 684 -6.51 30.28 18.35
C THR A 684 -6.04 31.66 17.91
N ARG A 685 -4.89 31.74 17.20
CA ARG A 685 -4.10 32.97 17.08
C ARG A 685 -3.92 33.60 18.47
N GLN A 686 -4.05 34.92 18.59
CA GLN A 686 -3.98 35.62 19.88
C GLN A 686 -5.24 35.55 20.78
N ARG A 687 -6.29 34.77 20.44
CA ARG A 687 -7.60 34.84 21.13
C ARG A 687 -7.85 33.67 22.10
N LYS A 688 -8.81 33.85 23.01
CA LYS A 688 -9.26 32.84 23.98
C LYS A 688 -10.33 31.93 23.36
N ALA A 689 -10.12 30.61 23.38
CA ALA A 689 -11.06 29.61 22.88
C ALA A 689 -12.13 29.21 23.94
N ARG A 690 -12.96 30.17 24.34
CA ARG A 690 -13.94 30.03 25.42
C ARG A 690 -14.97 28.92 25.19
N ARG A 691 -15.43 28.73 23.97
CA ARG A 691 -16.50 27.79 23.62
C ARG A 691 -15.97 26.37 23.47
N SER A 692 -14.76 26.20 22.94
CA SER A 692 -14.09 24.92 22.74
C SER A 692 -13.29 24.42 23.94
N ALA A 693 -12.98 25.28 24.92
CA ALA A 693 -12.22 24.94 26.13
C ALA A 693 -12.63 23.61 26.81
N PRO A 694 -13.93 23.26 26.95
CA PRO A 694 -14.32 21.99 27.58
C PRO A 694 -13.85 20.72 26.86
N TYR A 695 -13.38 20.82 25.62
CA TYR A 695 -13.08 19.70 24.74
C TYR A 695 -11.62 19.63 24.28
N ILE A 696 -10.84 20.70 24.47
CA ILE A 696 -9.47 20.82 23.95
C ILE A 696 -8.43 20.74 25.06
N ASN A 697 -7.23 20.29 24.69
CA ASN A 697 -6.07 20.12 25.56
C ASN A 697 -5.09 21.30 25.46
N GLY A 698 -5.08 22.02 24.34
CA GLY A 698 -4.12 23.08 24.11
C GLY A 698 -4.51 24.03 23.00
N ALA A 699 -3.79 25.15 22.94
CA ALA A 699 -3.89 26.11 21.87
C ALA A 699 -2.52 26.41 21.27
N PHE A 700 -2.49 26.59 19.96
CA PHE A 700 -1.39 27.27 19.27
C PHE A 700 -1.72 28.76 19.20
N ILE A 701 -0.88 29.55 19.86
CA ILE A 701 -1.05 30.98 20.11
C ILE A 701 -0.01 31.73 19.29
N GLU A 702 -0.43 32.23 18.14
CA GLU A 702 0.40 33.05 17.26
C GLU A 702 0.42 34.49 17.77
N THR A 703 1.61 34.99 18.12
CA THR A 703 1.78 36.34 18.67
C THR A 703 2.16 37.33 17.57
N PHE A 704 1.27 37.51 16.60
CA PHE A 704 1.50 38.44 15.49
C PHE A 704 1.85 39.85 15.98
N LEU A 705 2.83 40.44 15.30
CA LEU A 705 3.07 41.88 15.23
C LEU A 705 2.17 42.46 14.12
N ASP A 706 1.61 43.66 14.34
CA ASP A 706 0.81 44.33 13.32
C ASP A 706 1.71 44.77 12.14
N GLU A 707 1.14 44.98 10.96
CA GLU A 707 1.92 45.44 9.80
C GLU A 707 2.60 46.78 10.09
N GLY A 708 3.94 46.79 10.03
CA GLY A 708 4.76 47.96 10.32
C GLY A 708 5.27 48.04 11.76
N ASP A 709 4.84 47.13 12.65
CA ASP A 709 5.41 47.02 13.98
C ASP A 709 6.87 46.56 13.92
N THR A 710 7.67 47.13 14.81
CA THR A 710 9.12 46.87 14.89
C THR A 710 9.53 46.17 16.19
N ALA A 711 8.58 45.93 17.11
CA ALA A 711 8.77 45.18 18.35
C ALA A 711 7.41 44.92 19.05
N TYR A 712 7.37 44.00 20.02
CA TYR A 712 6.24 43.87 20.93
C TYR A 712 6.08 45.10 21.84
N THR A 713 4.85 45.55 22.03
CA THR A 713 4.50 46.62 22.98
C THR A 713 4.10 46.04 24.34
N HIS A 714 4.13 46.86 25.40
CA HIS A 714 3.68 46.46 26.74
C HIS A 714 2.24 45.93 26.75
N ASP A 715 1.34 46.60 26.03
CA ASP A 715 -0.07 46.19 25.97
C ASP A 715 -0.23 44.89 25.18
N ARG A 716 0.53 44.72 24.09
CA ARG A 716 0.53 43.46 23.34
C ARG A 716 0.99 42.28 24.20
N LEU A 717 2.05 42.46 24.99
CA LEU A 717 2.51 41.40 25.90
C LEU A 717 1.49 41.10 27.01
N ARG A 718 0.81 42.12 27.55
CA ARG A 718 -0.30 41.92 28.51
C ARG A 718 -1.44 41.10 27.92
N GLU A 719 -1.78 41.30 26.65
CA GLU A 719 -2.79 40.49 25.96
C GLU A 719 -2.35 39.03 25.83
N ILE A 720 -1.10 38.80 25.42
CA ILE A 720 -0.52 37.46 25.27
C ILE A 720 -0.53 36.74 26.63
N GLU A 721 -0.04 37.39 27.70
CA GLU A 721 -0.11 36.85 29.07
C GLU A 721 -1.54 36.49 29.48
N SER A 722 -2.49 37.37 29.21
CA SER A 722 -3.90 37.16 29.54
C SER A 722 -4.49 35.96 28.81
N THR A 723 -4.07 35.72 27.56
CA THR A 723 -4.51 34.57 26.76
C THR A 723 -3.84 33.30 27.24
N VAL A 724 -2.52 33.28 27.42
CA VAL A 724 -1.75 32.12 27.90
C VAL A 724 -2.26 31.67 29.27
N LEU A 725 -2.36 32.56 30.26
CA LEU A 725 -2.87 32.20 31.59
C LEU A 725 -4.30 31.72 31.57
N TRP A 726 -5.14 32.32 30.73
CA TRP A 726 -6.51 31.86 30.59
C TRP A 726 -6.56 30.44 30.03
N SER A 727 -5.75 30.13 29.01
CA SER A 727 -5.65 28.78 28.45
C SER A 727 -5.20 27.77 29.51
N GLU A 728 -4.18 28.10 30.30
CA GLU A 728 -3.68 27.26 31.41
C GLU A 728 -4.77 26.91 32.44
N GLN A 729 -5.70 27.84 32.69
CA GLN A 729 -6.75 27.67 33.68
C GLN A 729 -8.00 26.95 33.16
N ASN A 730 -8.20 26.87 31.84
CA ASN A 730 -9.50 26.51 31.26
C ASN A 730 -9.47 25.27 30.36
N PHE A 731 -8.30 24.83 29.88
CA PHE A 731 -8.20 23.63 29.03
C PHE A 731 -8.09 22.34 29.84
N ARG A 732 -8.35 21.21 29.17
CA ARG A 732 -8.31 19.88 29.76
C ARG A 732 -6.86 19.39 29.94
N GLU A 733 -6.66 18.55 30.94
CA GLU A 733 -5.46 17.73 31.07
C GLU A 733 -5.52 16.51 30.11
N PRO A 734 -4.37 16.01 29.61
CA PRO A 734 -3.05 16.65 29.71
C PRO A 734 -2.98 17.92 28.87
N GLN A 735 -2.42 19.00 29.42
CA GLN A 735 -2.45 20.34 28.81
C GLN A 735 -1.16 20.68 28.04
N ILE A 736 -1.29 21.23 26.82
CA ILE A 736 -0.14 21.61 25.96
C ILE A 736 -0.35 22.92 25.17
N ASN A 737 -0.15 24.07 25.81
CA ASN A 737 -0.14 25.35 25.09
C ASN A 737 1.15 25.52 24.28
N ALA A 738 1.06 26.02 23.05
CA ALA A 738 2.20 26.28 22.18
C ALA A 738 2.20 27.76 21.77
N LEU A 739 3.23 28.50 22.18
CA LEU A 739 3.35 29.94 21.99
C LEU A 739 4.37 30.26 20.90
N GLU A 740 3.91 30.77 19.76
CA GLU A 740 4.79 31.19 18.67
C GLU A 740 5.06 32.70 18.75
N GLY A 741 6.33 33.04 18.94
CA GLY A 741 6.87 34.39 18.74
C GLY A 741 7.12 34.68 17.25
N ARG A 742 7.01 35.94 16.85
CA ARG A 742 7.31 36.38 15.48
C ARG A 742 8.46 37.40 15.44
N GLY A 743 9.41 37.15 14.55
CA GLY A 743 10.53 38.04 14.22
C GLY A 743 10.14 39.39 13.63
N ILE A 744 11.01 40.37 13.79
CA ILE A 744 11.00 41.62 13.02
C ILE A 744 11.30 41.27 11.56
N PRO A 745 10.38 41.53 10.61
CA PRO A 745 10.55 41.12 9.21
C PRO A 745 11.79 41.66 8.50
N LEU A 746 12.29 42.81 8.92
CA LEU A 746 13.38 43.54 8.25
C LEU A 746 14.74 43.32 8.93
N GLU A 747 14.85 42.39 9.87
CA GLU A 747 16.09 42.13 10.59
C GLU A 747 16.54 40.67 10.45
N PRO A 748 17.86 40.41 10.44
CA PRO A 748 18.39 39.06 10.51
C PRO A 748 17.82 38.30 11.72
N PRO A 749 17.56 36.99 11.62
CA PRO A 749 17.05 36.19 12.74
C PRO A 749 17.92 36.28 13.99
N ASP A 750 19.23 36.33 13.83
CA ASP A 750 20.22 36.44 14.90
C ASP A 750 20.50 37.89 15.33
N SER A 751 19.75 38.89 14.84
CA SER A 751 19.92 40.28 15.27
C SER A 751 19.69 40.42 16.77
N ALA A 752 20.38 41.36 17.41
CA ALA A 752 20.22 41.61 18.84
C ALA A 752 18.75 41.90 19.25
N ARG A 753 17.95 42.51 18.35
CA ARG A 753 16.53 42.80 18.61
C ARG A 753 15.64 41.57 18.44
N ASN A 754 15.88 40.74 17.43
CA ASN A 754 15.15 39.47 17.29
C ASN A 754 15.50 38.50 18.44
N GLN A 755 16.77 38.42 18.85
CA GLN A 755 17.16 37.68 20.05
C GLN A 755 16.46 38.21 21.32
N GLN A 756 16.39 39.54 21.50
CA GLN A 756 15.65 40.15 22.62
C GLN A 756 14.16 39.79 22.58
N MET A 757 13.52 39.88 21.42
CA MET A 757 12.11 39.52 21.26
C MET A 757 11.87 38.04 21.55
N MET A 758 12.77 37.15 21.11
CA MET A 758 12.61 35.75 21.43
C MET A 758 12.84 35.45 22.91
N ARG A 759 13.80 36.11 23.58
CA ARG A 759 13.96 35.99 25.04
C ARG A 759 12.70 36.44 25.79
N VAL A 760 12.09 37.56 25.38
CA VAL A 760 10.80 38.00 25.94
C VAL A 760 9.73 36.93 25.83
N ILE A 761 9.50 36.39 24.62
CA ILE A 761 8.42 35.43 24.40
C ILE A 761 8.72 34.10 25.11
N THR A 762 9.96 33.63 25.07
CA THR A 762 10.42 32.43 25.78
C THR A 762 10.17 32.56 27.27
N THR A 763 10.64 33.64 27.90
CA THR A 763 10.51 33.85 29.35
C THR A 763 9.09 34.19 29.78
N LEU A 764 8.30 34.86 28.95
CA LEU A 764 6.86 35.02 29.15
C LEU A 764 6.19 33.64 29.20
N GLY A 765 6.46 32.78 28.20
CA GLY A 765 5.99 31.39 28.16
C GLY A 765 6.36 30.63 29.43
N LEU A 766 7.65 30.59 29.79
CA LEU A 766 8.15 29.88 30.98
C LEU A 766 7.55 30.39 32.29
N THR A 767 7.36 31.71 32.42
CA THR A 767 6.81 32.31 33.64
C THR A 767 5.30 32.14 33.76
N HIS A 768 4.56 31.99 32.65
CA HIS A 768 3.10 31.97 32.64
C HIS A 768 2.48 30.63 32.27
N SER A 769 3.26 29.69 31.75
CA SER A 769 2.79 28.41 31.19
C SER A 769 3.83 27.31 31.42
N ASP A 770 3.35 26.07 31.42
CA ASP A 770 4.24 24.91 31.29
C ASP A 770 4.44 24.52 29.84
N GLY A 771 3.82 25.21 28.89
CA GLY A 771 3.75 24.86 27.47
C GLY A 771 5.06 24.96 26.69
N TYR A 772 4.93 24.98 25.38
CA TYR A 772 6.01 24.98 24.42
C TYR A 772 6.17 26.37 23.80
N VAL A 773 7.38 26.72 23.40
CA VAL A 773 7.68 27.99 22.73
C VAL A 773 8.37 27.75 21.39
N CYS A 774 8.17 28.66 20.44
CA CYS A 774 8.90 28.69 19.18
C CYS A 774 9.01 30.13 18.70
N TYR A 775 9.94 30.39 17.77
CA TYR A 775 10.11 31.70 17.14
C TYR A 775 10.17 31.59 15.63
N ALA A 776 9.07 31.95 14.97
CA ALA A 776 9.02 32.01 13.53
C ALA A 776 9.65 33.31 13.02
N ILE A 777 10.50 33.19 12.01
CA ILE A 777 11.13 34.35 11.39
C ILE A 777 10.11 35.10 10.55
N GLY A 778 10.09 36.41 10.72
CA GLY A 778 9.18 37.32 10.05
C GLY A 778 9.48 37.59 8.58
N VAL A 779 10.18 36.74 7.82
CA VAL A 779 10.25 36.98 6.37
C VAL A 779 8.89 36.63 5.80
N THR A 780 8.15 37.67 5.44
CA THR A 780 6.77 37.59 4.98
C THR A 780 6.65 36.53 3.88
N GLY A 781 5.49 35.87 3.78
CA GLY A 781 5.10 35.11 2.58
C GLY A 781 5.04 35.96 1.29
N ILE A 782 5.57 37.18 1.32
CA ILE A 782 5.86 37.99 0.16
C ILE A 782 7.29 37.66 -0.25
N ILE A 783 7.39 37.14 -1.45
CA ILE A 783 8.64 36.98 -2.18
C ILE A 783 9.41 38.32 -2.16
N HIS A 784 10.49 38.40 -1.39
CA HIS A 784 11.37 39.56 -1.37
C HIS A 784 12.81 39.17 -1.71
N GLU A 785 13.46 40.02 -2.50
CA GLU A 785 14.91 40.03 -2.71
C GLU A 785 15.56 40.64 -1.44
N HIS A 786 16.13 39.81 -0.58
CA HIS A 786 16.95 40.29 0.54
C HIS A 786 18.43 40.32 0.17
N GLU A 787 19.16 41.30 0.69
CA GLU A 787 20.58 41.59 0.38
C GLU A 787 21.58 40.66 1.13
N TYR A 788 21.09 39.75 1.97
CA TYR A 788 21.91 38.91 2.84
C TYR A 788 21.65 37.42 2.58
N GLU A 789 22.72 36.63 2.51
CA GLU A 789 22.70 35.17 2.33
C GLU A 789 22.08 34.49 3.56
N ILE A 790 20.83 34.03 3.46
CA ILE A 790 20.13 33.42 4.60
C ILE A 790 20.48 31.92 4.76
N SER A 791 21.25 31.32 3.85
CA SER A 791 21.71 29.93 3.99
C SER A 791 23.07 29.66 3.33
N PRO A 792 24.01 28.98 4.00
CA PRO A 792 25.16 28.36 3.36
C PRO A 792 24.67 27.39 2.26
N GLY A 793 25.17 27.51 1.04
CA GLY A 793 24.77 26.66 -0.09
C GLY A 793 23.72 27.23 -1.05
N HIS A 794 23.08 28.36 -0.73
CA HIS A 794 22.16 29.08 -1.63
C HIS A 794 22.77 30.35 -2.24
N GLU A 795 24.09 30.56 -2.10
CA GLU A 795 24.85 31.71 -2.64
C GLU A 795 24.58 31.93 -4.14
N ARG A 796 24.50 30.83 -4.91
CA ARG A 796 24.30 30.87 -6.37
C ARG A 796 22.92 31.36 -6.79
N GLU A 797 21.91 31.12 -5.96
CA GLU A 797 20.51 31.43 -6.25
C GLU A 797 20.17 32.88 -5.89
N HIS A 798 20.81 33.41 -4.84
CA HIS A 798 20.85 34.84 -4.52
C HIS A 798 21.52 35.66 -5.64
N ILE A 799 22.65 35.18 -6.18
CA ILE A 799 23.35 35.83 -7.31
C ILE A 799 22.46 35.88 -8.58
N GLU A 800 21.51 34.94 -8.71
CA GLU A 800 20.59 34.85 -9.84
C GLU A 800 19.26 35.61 -9.64
N GLY A 801 19.05 36.25 -8.47
CA GLY A 801 17.83 37.03 -8.18
C GLY A 801 16.56 36.18 -8.10
N LYS A 802 16.67 34.91 -7.68
CA LYS A 802 15.52 34.02 -7.57
C LYS A 802 14.72 34.26 -6.29
N ARG A 803 13.42 34.01 -6.42
CA ARG A 803 12.35 34.26 -5.44
C ARG A 803 12.25 33.11 -4.43
N HIS A 804 12.24 33.38 -3.11
CA HIS A 804 12.13 32.37 -2.05
C HIS A 804 10.89 32.57 -1.17
N HIS A 805 10.37 31.46 -0.60
CA HIS A 805 9.28 31.43 0.37
C HIS A 805 9.84 31.00 1.74
N HIS A 806 9.86 31.91 2.72
CA HIS A 806 10.39 31.67 4.07
C HIS A 806 9.30 31.41 5.12
N ASN A 807 8.13 30.94 4.69
CA ASN A 807 6.96 30.87 5.56
C ASN A 807 7.15 29.78 6.64
N HIS A 808 7.18 30.17 7.91
CA HIS A 808 7.35 29.31 9.10
C HIS A 808 8.74 28.67 9.30
N GLN A 809 9.82 29.20 8.72
CA GLN A 809 11.18 28.82 9.16
C GLN A 809 11.46 29.41 10.56
N HIS A 810 11.98 28.60 11.47
CA HIS A 810 12.41 29.03 12.80
C HIS A 810 13.89 28.73 13.01
N TYR A 811 14.56 29.59 13.77
CA TYR A 811 15.97 29.38 14.14
C TYR A 811 16.05 28.84 15.56
N TRP A 812 17.09 28.07 15.83
CA TRP A 812 17.43 27.69 17.18
C TRP A 812 18.16 28.82 17.89
N TYR A 813 17.87 29.03 19.17
CA TYR A 813 18.57 30.01 19.99
C TYR A 813 19.23 29.31 21.17
N ASP A 814 20.50 29.60 21.42
CA ASP A 814 21.34 28.94 22.44
C ASP A 814 20.69 28.91 23.84
N PHE A 815 19.84 29.90 24.17
CA PHE A 815 19.15 29.93 25.46
C PHE A 815 18.01 28.91 25.59
N TRP A 816 17.62 28.20 24.53
CA TRP A 816 16.75 27.03 24.61
C TRP A 816 17.50 25.76 25.05
N ASP A 817 18.83 25.72 24.90
CA ASP A 817 19.65 24.60 25.40
C ASP A 817 19.94 24.71 26.91
N ALA A 818 19.40 25.73 27.58
CA ALA A 818 19.57 25.93 29.01
C ALA A 818 18.80 24.85 29.80
N ASP A 819 19.51 24.05 30.60
CA ASP A 819 18.89 23.08 31.51
C ASP A 819 18.27 23.78 32.73
N LEU A 820 17.02 24.23 32.62
CA LEU A 820 16.25 24.73 33.77
C LEU A 820 15.75 23.61 34.69
N GLY A 821 15.70 22.37 34.20
CA GLY A 821 15.05 21.24 34.84
C GLY A 821 13.54 21.45 34.98
N GLN A 822 12.97 21.12 36.14
CA GLN A 822 11.51 21.08 36.33
C GLN A 822 10.98 22.35 37.01
N PRO A 823 9.77 22.83 36.67
CA PRO A 823 9.16 23.96 37.36
C PRO A 823 8.84 23.60 38.82
N VAL A 824 9.25 24.48 39.76
CA VAL A 824 8.92 24.36 41.19
C VAL A 824 8.19 25.59 41.72
N GLY A 825 8.28 26.72 41.01
CA GLY A 825 7.54 27.94 41.28
C GLY A 825 6.18 28.01 40.58
N GLU A 826 5.29 28.80 41.16
CA GLU A 826 3.95 29.06 40.62
C GLU A 826 3.99 29.91 39.34
N LYS A 827 3.01 29.70 38.46
CA LYS A 827 2.83 30.49 37.22
C LYS A 827 2.42 31.93 37.56
N SER A 828 2.86 32.89 36.74
CA SER A 828 2.56 34.32 36.86
C SER A 828 2.93 34.97 38.20
N GLN A 829 3.97 34.45 38.87
CA GLN A 829 4.43 35.06 40.10
C GLN A 829 5.16 36.40 39.83
N LEU A 830 4.70 37.46 40.49
CA LEU A 830 5.38 38.76 40.44
C LEU A 830 6.67 38.74 41.26
N TYR A 831 7.74 39.27 40.70
CA TYR A 831 8.99 39.45 41.41
C TYR A 831 8.86 40.60 42.43
N GLN A 832 8.89 40.27 43.72
CA GLN A 832 8.80 41.24 44.83
C GLN A 832 7.59 42.19 44.71
N ASN A 833 6.44 41.69 44.21
CA ASN A 833 5.22 42.48 43.94
C ASN A 833 5.42 43.67 42.97
N ARG A 834 6.46 43.64 42.13
CA ARG A 834 6.70 44.67 41.12
C ARG A 834 5.82 44.40 39.91
N GLU A 835 4.95 45.33 39.58
CA GLU A 835 4.08 45.20 38.40
C GLU A 835 4.90 45.06 37.12
N GLY A 836 4.53 44.07 36.29
CA GLY A 836 5.18 43.82 35.01
C GLY A 836 6.55 43.15 35.11
N VAL A 837 6.96 42.66 36.29
CA VAL A 837 8.16 41.83 36.44
C VAL A 837 7.75 40.48 36.99
N PHE A 838 7.95 39.44 36.21
CA PHE A 838 7.55 38.08 36.56
C PHE A 838 8.79 37.22 36.76
N ILE A 839 8.69 36.27 37.70
CA ILE A 839 9.74 35.31 38.01
C ILE A 839 9.10 33.95 38.20
N ARG A 840 9.77 32.90 37.76
CA ARG A 840 9.39 31.52 38.09
C ARG A 840 10.63 30.70 38.39
N GLU A 841 10.57 29.96 39.47
CA GLU A 841 11.64 29.06 39.90
C GLU A 841 11.50 27.69 39.22
N PHE A 842 12.64 27.16 38.81
CA PHE A 842 12.83 25.81 38.31
C PHE A 842 13.92 25.13 39.16
N THR A 843 14.05 23.81 39.06
CA THR A 843 15.02 23.06 39.88
C THR A 843 16.44 23.60 39.73
N ASN A 844 16.84 23.93 38.51
CA ASN A 844 18.21 24.35 38.18
C ASN A 844 18.36 25.86 37.98
N GLY A 845 17.31 26.67 38.17
CA GLY A 845 17.40 28.10 37.89
C GLY A 845 16.09 28.89 38.02
N TRP A 846 16.08 30.07 37.42
CA TRP A 846 14.93 30.96 37.34
C TRP A 846 14.74 31.49 35.93
N SER A 847 13.49 31.63 35.51
CA SER A 847 13.11 32.44 34.36
C SER A 847 12.54 33.77 34.85
N VAL A 848 13.00 34.88 34.29
CA VAL A 848 12.55 36.23 34.66
C VAL A 848 12.21 37.02 33.40
N TYR A 849 11.06 37.69 33.45
CA TYR A 849 10.50 38.43 32.34
C TYR A 849 10.10 39.84 32.80
N ASN A 850 10.48 40.88 32.04
CA ASN A 850 10.25 42.28 32.39
C ASN A 850 9.54 43.07 31.28
N ARG A 851 8.34 43.55 31.60
CA ARG A 851 7.56 44.53 30.83
C ARG A 851 7.06 45.67 31.73
N SER A 852 7.90 46.12 32.67
CA SER A 852 7.52 47.12 33.68
C SER A 852 7.61 48.57 33.19
N GLY A 853 8.08 48.80 31.95
CA GLY A 853 8.30 50.14 31.39
C GLY A 853 9.70 50.70 31.69
N LYS A 854 10.57 49.93 32.36
CA LYS A 854 11.93 50.34 32.72
C LYS A 854 12.83 49.15 33.08
N GLU A 855 14.13 49.40 33.07
CA GLU A 855 15.15 48.48 33.58
C GLU A 855 14.92 48.15 35.07
N GLN A 856 15.16 46.89 35.42
CA GLN A 856 14.95 46.34 36.76
C GLN A 856 16.20 45.68 37.30
N LYS A 857 16.45 45.89 38.60
CA LYS A 857 17.45 45.14 39.37
C LYS A 857 16.80 43.90 39.94
N ILE A 858 17.27 42.73 39.52
CA ILE A 858 16.82 41.42 39.97
C ILE A 858 17.85 40.87 40.96
N GLN A 859 17.40 40.44 42.12
CA GLN A 859 18.23 39.88 43.18
C GLN A 859 17.71 38.47 43.49
N LEU A 860 18.52 37.48 43.16
CA LEU A 860 18.21 36.06 43.34
C LEU A 860 18.77 35.57 44.69
N PRO A 861 18.24 34.46 45.25
CA PRO A 861 18.64 34.00 46.57
C PRO A 861 20.07 33.46 46.64
N GLU A 862 20.65 33.09 45.49
CA GLU A 862 22.00 32.56 45.36
C GLU A 862 22.72 33.15 44.13
N GLN A 863 23.99 32.79 43.95
CA GLN A 863 24.71 33.16 42.72
C GLN A 863 24.10 32.41 41.56
N THR A 864 23.85 33.11 40.47
CA THR A 864 23.34 32.51 39.24
C THR A 864 24.03 33.12 38.04
N THR A 865 24.04 32.40 36.93
CA THR A 865 24.60 32.86 35.65
C THR A 865 23.47 33.14 34.67
N GLY A 866 23.40 34.37 34.17
CA GLY A 866 22.48 34.72 33.07
C GLY A 866 22.90 34.01 31.79
N VAL A 867 21.98 33.29 31.15
CA VAL A 867 22.29 32.48 29.96
C VAL A 867 22.68 33.37 28.77
N ALA A 868 21.97 34.47 28.54
CA ALA A 868 22.25 35.31 27.38
C ALA A 868 23.53 36.15 27.51
N ASN A 869 23.91 36.54 28.73
CA ASN A 869 25.06 37.44 28.97
C ASN A 869 26.27 36.77 29.62
N GLY A 870 26.13 35.54 30.14
CA GLY A 870 27.19 34.79 30.82
C GLY A 870 27.65 35.39 32.16
N ILE A 871 26.91 36.35 32.73
CA ILE A 871 27.30 37.05 33.95
C ILE A 871 26.84 36.26 35.16
N THR A 872 27.80 35.83 36.00
CA THR A 872 27.53 35.19 37.30
C THR A 872 27.44 36.24 38.41
N SER A 873 26.29 36.35 39.06
CA SER A 873 26.05 37.31 40.14
C SER A 873 24.85 36.90 40.99
N ILE A 874 24.72 37.50 42.18
CA ILE A 874 23.47 37.45 42.97
C ILE A 874 22.50 38.55 42.50
N GLN A 875 23.04 39.63 41.93
CA GLN A 875 22.28 40.78 41.47
C GLN A 875 22.51 40.99 39.97
N HIS A 876 21.41 41.01 39.23
CA HIS A 876 21.35 41.12 37.78
C HIS A 876 20.59 42.38 37.35
N ILE A 877 20.86 42.83 36.13
CA ILE A 877 20.16 43.94 35.48
C ILE A 877 19.35 43.34 34.33
N LEU A 878 18.04 43.59 34.33
CA LEU A 878 17.14 43.16 33.27
C LEU A 878 16.48 44.37 32.63
N SER A 879 16.73 44.57 31.33
CA SER A 879 16.13 45.64 30.52
C SER A 879 14.61 45.54 30.47
N ASP A 880 13.95 46.65 30.12
CA ASP A 880 12.52 46.61 29.80
C ASP A 880 12.28 45.91 28.46
N LEU A 881 11.13 45.24 28.33
CA LEU A 881 10.79 44.41 27.18
C LEU A 881 11.91 43.40 26.88
N ASP A 882 12.44 42.76 27.93
CA ASP A 882 13.42 41.69 27.84
C ASP A 882 13.11 40.57 28.84
N GLY A 883 13.77 39.44 28.67
CA GLY A 883 13.75 38.30 29.57
C GLY A 883 15.13 37.68 29.71
N GLU A 884 15.34 36.94 30.79
CA GLU A 884 16.56 36.19 31.02
C GLU A 884 16.28 34.86 31.74
N ILE A 885 17.10 33.86 31.43
CA ILE A 885 17.18 32.60 32.16
C ILE A 885 18.43 32.66 33.04
N TYR A 886 18.29 32.36 34.32
CA TYR A 886 19.38 32.37 35.30
C TYR A 886 19.60 30.97 35.86
N LEU A 887 20.74 30.35 35.55
CA LEU A 887 21.10 29.02 36.04
C LEU A 887 21.85 29.09 37.38
N LYS A 888 21.59 28.14 38.28
CA LYS A 888 22.22 28.00 39.60
C LYS A 888 23.70 27.63 39.52
#